data_AF-A0A0B7MSB3-F1
#
_entry.id   AF-A0A0B7MSB3-F1
#
_cell.length_a   1.000
_cell.length_b   1.000
_cell.length_c   1.000
_cell.angle_alpha   90.00
_cell.angle_beta   90.00
_cell.angle_gamma   90.00
#
_symmetry.space_group_name_H-M   'P 1'
#
loop_
_entity.id
_entity.type
_entity.pdbx_description
1 polymer ?
#
loop_
_entity_poly.entity_id
_entity_poly.type
_entity_poly.pdbx_seq_one_letter_code
_entity_poly.pdbx_strand_id
1 'polypeptide(L)'
;MPRPSRKLSQVEINQLKAHEDHVEQLIRDQIPHFLKMYQQRRKYGKKHQNLEDETTTEGNQSNAISDVPSQTFFDGRGRITESLIVEYEASISNLAYREIQKARGMNTSLAYCYKQVEFLLFCEKVYAVYPVASRFQVTGGKLLAFLLESVVERKLRKAGRTFIDKRNEELAVDMEGLENAIASTNKKLSYSTCNIYVSAIVDLWNYQRLLGSNANESPRTKTVSQILKWVRQRQSKNNRDNYVDRAATSLSNGYSTNMEVALIARNMYNNPQQDYKYCFRNATSFLLQHFLLLRGESIKNLEFADLQYMELHKMGVEGTYPAIIFIFNQGKTNKDGKTESGACIRNKMVEICPFMALSFHFFWRWHHDKEDFPNMESNKDWFQMKVIHGARPKSATVKKGKQPARENVNDDFDNEDDYSSEDVASFVGRSHWEIPISNATQTRFMREAFDRAGISIVGKITHAPRICATQMADNFGIPAAQISRMGKWSTDVMTNSYLNTVPRQFMRGIAGFDTDTEYHIPRGIEEPCQELKNLVFPMADYWYERVSTKNVPQHSVSAARFLMLVKCFKTTFLQDAAVMMDMIPDHPIWRHKIFKTQLFIDFKRKVNAHVDADEQPDSSIISKFAPEVKQQLQGIRNMISTMMAERGNQPLQMSVRFNDSGASASVENYTTHPSASCPPIPAVDTNNETSPLPSSAAIDTTSPNQQLQYTAGGVPIYTMSREITTVENLWKEWKEGWNGYWPVEELEKNWGNKWRAKDRKWFNIRKQIIDAVNDLHISHHIPIQDAINTLQSEINNNRWSLDKIGKLLQTKKYSTSDTLKRRRLA
;
A
#
# COMPACT_ATOMS: atom_id res chain seq x y z
N MET A 1 -26.83 19.42 -28.89
CA MET A 1 -26.82 20.90 -29.00
C MET A 1 -26.18 21.53 -27.77
N PRO A 2 -25.21 22.43 -27.94
CA PRO A 2 -24.62 23.19 -26.85
C PRO A 2 -25.69 24.11 -26.26
N ARG A 3 -25.98 24.00 -24.95
CA ARG A 3 -26.65 25.11 -24.26
C ARG A 3 -25.59 26.19 -24.09
N PRO A 4 -25.80 27.41 -24.60
CA PRO A 4 -24.96 28.55 -24.25
C PRO A 4 -24.90 28.63 -22.73
N SER A 5 -23.77 29.05 -22.17
CA SER A 5 -23.66 29.51 -20.80
C SER A 5 -24.68 30.63 -20.58
N ARG A 6 -25.90 30.26 -20.21
CA ARG A 6 -27.00 31.16 -19.90
C ARG A 6 -26.53 32.02 -18.73
N LYS A 7 -26.37 33.33 -18.97
CA LYS A 7 -26.24 34.30 -17.88
C LYS A 7 -27.49 34.11 -17.01
N LEU A 8 -27.28 33.70 -15.76
CA LEU A 8 -28.36 33.57 -14.79
C LEU A 8 -29.04 34.93 -14.67
N SER A 9 -30.37 34.96 -14.73
CA SER A 9 -31.11 36.20 -14.49
C SER A 9 -30.86 36.68 -13.06
N GLN A 10 -31.05 37.97 -12.79
CA GLN A 10 -30.93 38.50 -11.43
C GLN A 10 -31.85 37.78 -10.44
N VAL A 11 -33.02 37.33 -10.90
CA VAL A 11 -33.95 36.52 -10.12
C VAL A 11 -33.36 35.15 -9.78
N GLU A 12 -32.74 34.47 -10.75
CA GLU A 12 -32.06 33.17 -10.52
C GLU A 12 -30.85 33.34 -9.59
N ILE A 13 -30.09 34.42 -9.71
CA ILE A 13 -28.98 34.74 -8.81
C ILE A 13 -29.49 34.99 -7.39
N ASN A 14 -30.57 35.76 -7.22
CA ASN A 14 -31.17 36.03 -5.92
C ASN A 14 -31.72 34.75 -5.28
N GLN A 15 -32.37 33.87 -6.05
CA GLN A 15 -32.85 32.56 -5.59
C GLN A 15 -31.69 31.65 -5.16
N LEU A 16 -30.60 31.60 -5.93
CA LEU A 16 -29.40 30.84 -5.57
C LEU A 16 -28.77 31.38 -4.29
N LYS A 17 -28.66 32.71 -4.16
CA LYS A 17 -28.13 33.36 -2.96
C LYS A 17 -28.98 33.04 -1.72
N ALA A 18 -30.31 33.17 -1.84
CA ALA A 18 -31.24 32.82 -0.77
C ALA A 18 -31.15 31.33 -0.39
N HIS A 19 -31.00 30.44 -1.38
CA HIS A 19 -30.78 29.02 -1.12
C HIS A 19 -29.46 28.74 -0.40
N GLU A 20 -28.36 29.39 -0.83
CA GLU A 20 -27.07 29.27 -0.17
C GLU A 20 -27.08 29.78 1.28
N ASP A 21 -27.76 30.92 1.51
CA ASP A 21 -27.91 31.51 2.85
C ASP A 21 -28.73 30.59 3.75
N HIS A 22 -29.80 29.99 3.22
CA HIS A 22 -30.58 28.97 3.93
C HIS A 22 -29.74 27.72 4.26
N VAL A 23 -28.94 27.23 3.32
CA VAL A 23 -28.03 26.10 3.57
C VAL A 23 -26.99 26.44 4.63
N GLU A 24 -26.42 27.64 4.61
CA GLU A 24 -25.47 28.07 5.63
C GLU A 24 -26.12 28.13 7.01
N GLN A 25 -27.35 28.63 7.10
CA GLN A 25 -28.15 28.63 8.33
C GLN A 25 -28.41 27.21 8.83
N LEU A 26 -28.80 26.29 7.93
CA LEU A 26 -29.02 24.89 8.27
C LEU A 26 -27.74 24.20 8.77
N ILE A 27 -26.58 24.54 8.17
CA ILE A 27 -25.27 24.07 8.64
C ILE A 27 -24.98 24.62 10.03
N ARG A 28 -25.20 25.92 10.26
CA ARG A 28 -24.99 26.58 11.55
C ARG A 28 -25.82 25.92 12.67
N ASP A 29 -27.08 25.59 12.37
CA ASP A 29 -28.00 25.10 13.40
C ASP A 29 -27.84 23.61 13.68
N GLN A 30 -27.60 22.80 12.65
CA GLN A 30 -27.63 21.34 12.77
C GLN A 30 -26.25 20.68 12.78
N ILE A 31 -25.28 21.27 12.09
CA ILE A 31 -23.93 20.70 11.89
C ILE A 31 -22.83 21.79 11.93
N PRO A 32 -22.78 22.61 13.00
CA PRO A 32 -21.94 23.82 13.07
C PRO A 32 -20.43 23.53 12.89
N HIS A 33 -20.00 22.31 13.21
CA HIS A 33 -18.63 21.85 13.02
C HIS A 33 -18.16 21.86 11.55
N PHE A 34 -19.08 21.90 10.57
CA PHE A 34 -18.73 22.07 9.15
C PHE A 34 -18.78 23.53 8.66
N LEU A 35 -19.27 24.48 9.47
CA LEU A 35 -19.54 25.86 9.04
C LEU A 35 -18.30 26.57 8.49
N LYS A 36 -17.19 26.54 9.25
CA LYS A 36 -15.93 27.18 8.84
C LYS A 36 -15.43 26.65 7.50
N MET A 37 -15.46 25.33 7.32
CA MET A 37 -15.07 24.66 6.08
C MET A 37 -15.99 25.04 4.90
N TYR A 38 -17.31 25.09 5.13
CA TYR A 38 -18.29 25.47 4.12
C TYR A 38 -18.13 26.93 3.67
N GLN A 39 -17.99 27.86 4.62
CA GLN A 39 -17.79 29.29 4.35
C GLN A 39 -16.48 29.56 3.59
N GLN A 40 -15.40 28.86 3.95
CA GLN A 40 -14.14 28.91 3.20
C GLN A 40 -14.38 28.50 1.75
N ARG A 41 -15.12 27.43 1.46
CA ARG A 41 -15.42 27.05 0.07
C ARG A 41 -16.28 28.11 -0.65
N ARG A 42 -17.28 28.68 0.03
CA ARG A 42 -18.21 29.68 -0.51
C ARG A 42 -17.52 30.98 -0.93
N LYS A 43 -16.61 31.51 -0.10
CA LYS A 43 -15.85 32.74 -0.39
C LYS A 43 -15.00 32.63 -1.67
N TYR A 44 -14.50 31.44 -1.98
CA TYR A 44 -13.64 31.23 -3.16
C TYR A 44 -14.42 30.93 -4.44
N GLY A 45 -15.66 30.42 -4.34
CA GLY A 45 -16.58 30.31 -5.48
C GLY A 45 -16.96 31.66 -6.09
N LYS A 46 -16.90 32.75 -5.31
CA LYS A 46 -17.14 34.13 -5.75
C LYS A 46 -15.91 34.82 -6.37
N LYS A 47 -14.68 34.34 -6.15
CA LYS A 47 -13.44 34.99 -6.62
C LYS A 47 -13.18 34.96 -8.14
N HIS A 48 -14.14 34.48 -8.94
CA HIS A 48 -14.13 34.66 -10.40
C HIS A 48 -15.09 35.74 -10.91
N GLN A 49 -15.79 36.47 -10.03
CA GLN A 49 -16.54 37.66 -10.38
C GLN A 49 -16.31 38.73 -9.31
N ASN A 50 -15.49 39.72 -9.67
CA ASN A 50 -15.22 40.97 -8.97
C ASN A 50 -14.20 40.90 -7.83
N LEU A 51 -13.00 41.42 -8.13
CA LEU A 51 -12.11 42.03 -7.14
C LEU A 51 -12.79 43.31 -6.65
N GLU A 52 -13.00 43.42 -5.34
CA GLU A 52 -12.81 44.66 -4.58
C GLU A 52 -12.78 44.31 -3.09
N ASP A 53 -12.08 45.16 -2.36
CA ASP A 53 -11.47 44.94 -1.05
C ASP A 53 -12.39 44.45 0.07
N GLU A 54 -11.86 43.60 0.94
CA GLU A 54 -12.14 43.73 2.38
C GLU A 54 -11.10 42.94 3.20
N THR A 55 -10.21 43.71 3.83
CA THR A 55 -9.33 43.29 4.92
C THR A 55 -10.16 42.96 6.16
N THR A 56 -10.15 41.70 6.59
CA THR A 56 -10.52 41.34 7.96
C THR A 56 -9.44 40.49 8.59
N THR A 57 -8.72 41.16 9.49
CA THR A 57 -7.72 40.66 10.41
C THR A 57 -8.45 39.96 11.55
N GLU A 58 -8.45 38.63 11.60
CA GLU A 58 -8.68 37.92 12.86
C GLU A 58 -7.66 36.79 13.01
N GLY A 59 -6.89 36.91 14.08
CA GLY A 59 -5.69 36.14 14.34
C GLY A 59 -5.97 34.65 14.54
N ASN A 60 -5.05 33.85 14.00
CA ASN A 60 -4.83 32.49 14.45
C ASN A 60 -4.34 32.55 15.91
N GLN A 61 -5.26 32.43 16.87
CA GLN A 61 -4.90 31.93 18.19
C GLN A 61 -4.76 30.42 18.09
N SER A 62 -3.50 29.99 18.12
CA SER A 62 -3.08 28.63 18.39
C SER A 62 -3.47 28.23 19.82
N ASN A 63 -4.65 27.63 19.99
CA ASN A 63 -4.98 26.97 21.25
C ASN A 63 -4.55 25.50 21.15
N ALA A 64 -3.31 25.24 21.56
CA ALA A 64 -2.87 23.92 21.96
C ALA A 64 -3.16 23.71 23.47
N ILE A 65 -3.96 22.68 23.74
CA ILE A 65 -3.95 21.80 24.93
C ILE A 65 -4.01 22.49 26.31
N SER A 66 -5.23 22.71 26.83
CA SER A 66 -5.47 22.75 28.28
C SER A 66 -6.91 22.43 28.75
N ASP A 67 -7.81 21.95 27.88
CA ASP A 67 -9.22 21.67 28.26
C ASP A 67 -9.47 20.17 28.50
N VAL A 68 -8.69 19.53 29.36
CA VAL A 68 -9.15 18.26 29.93
C VAL A 68 -10.15 18.63 31.03
N PRO A 69 -11.42 18.17 30.96
CA PRO A 69 -12.39 18.44 32.03
C PRO A 69 -11.82 17.98 33.38
N SER A 70 -11.81 18.85 34.39
CA SER A 70 -11.29 18.55 35.72
C SER A 70 -11.93 17.27 36.28
N GLN A 71 -11.12 16.35 36.81
CA GLN A 71 -11.56 15.10 37.47
C GLN A 71 -12.14 15.32 38.88
N THR A 72 -12.76 16.48 39.13
CA THR A 72 -13.34 16.81 40.41
C THR A 72 -14.81 16.42 40.40
N PHE A 73 -15.10 15.23 40.93
CA PHE A 73 -16.46 14.65 41.01
C PHE A 73 -17.25 15.13 42.23
N PHE A 74 -16.86 16.23 42.87
CA PHE A 74 -17.42 16.67 44.14
C PHE A 74 -18.42 17.82 43.95
N ASP A 75 -19.61 17.68 44.50
CA ASP A 75 -20.53 18.80 44.67
C ASP A 75 -19.97 19.83 45.69
N GLY A 76 -20.65 20.97 45.86
CA GLY A 76 -20.25 22.01 46.83
C GLY A 76 -20.21 21.55 48.30
N ARG A 77 -20.51 20.27 48.59
CA ARG A 77 -20.43 19.61 49.91
C ARG A 77 -19.48 18.40 49.94
N GLY A 78 -18.70 18.17 48.89
CA GLY A 78 -17.72 17.08 48.84
C GLY A 78 -18.32 15.70 48.52
N ARG A 79 -19.51 15.61 47.91
CA ARG A 79 -20.15 14.33 47.55
C ARG A 79 -20.09 14.05 46.05
N ILE A 80 -19.93 12.78 45.70
CA ILE A 80 -20.03 12.31 44.33
C ILE A 80 -21.50 12.03 44.00
N THR A 81 -22.03 12.66 42.96
CA THR A 81 -23.38 12.41 42.46
C THR A 81 -23.34 11.78 41.06
N GLU A 82 -24.35 10.96 40.76
CA GLU A 82 -24.51 10.35 39.43
C GLU A 82 -24.63 11.40 38.32
N SER A 83 -25.24 12.55 38.61
CA SER A 83 -25.36 13.67 37.66
C SER A 83 -24.01 14.25 37.25
N LEU A 84 -23.06 14.40 38.19
CA LEU A 84 -21.72 14.92 37.92
C LEU A 84 -20.88 13.93 37.09
N ILE A 85 -21.09 12.63 37.29
CA ILE A 85 -20.45 11.58 36.46
C ILE A 85 -20.98 11.63 35.02
N VAL A 86 -22.30 11.74 34.85
CA VAL A 86 -22.94 11.84 33.51
C VAL A 86 -22.47 13.09 32.77
N GLU A 87 -22.37 14.24 33.45
CA GLU A 87 -21.84 15.48 32.87
C GLU A 87 -20.37 15.35 32.45
N TYR A 88 -19.54 14.70 33.28
CA TYR A 88 -18.14 14.43 32.97
C TYR A 88 -18.00 13.50 31.75
N GLU A 89 -18.73 12.39 31.71
CA GLU A 89 -18.72 11.44 30.58
C GLU A 89 -19.18 12.11 29.27
N ALA A 90 -20.20 12.96 29.33
CA ALA A 90 -20.65 13.76 28.19
C ALA A 90 -19.58 14.75 27.72
N SER A 91 -18.87 15.41 28.65
CA SER A 91 -17.78 16.35 28.35
C SER A 91 -16.59 15.66 27.67
N ILE A 92 -16.15 14.51 28.20
CA ILE A 92 -15.06 13.71 27.62
C ILE A 92 -15.44 13.17 26.24
N SER A 93 -16.68 12.68 26.08
CA SER A 93 -17.17 12.21 24.78
C SER A 93 -17.18 13.34 23.74
N ASN A 94 -17.53 14.57 24.15
CA ASN A 94 -17.52 15.75 23.28
C ASN A 94 -16.11 16.14 22.85
N LEU A 95 -15.15 16.11 23.78
CA LEU A 95 -13.73 16.35 23.48
C LEU A 95 -13.20 15.31 22.48
N ALA A 96 -13.45 14.02 22.73
CA ALA A 96 -13.01 12.93 21.85
C ALA A 96 -13.56 13.07 20.43
N TYR A 97 -14.85 13.43 20.28
CA TYR A 97 -15.45 13.60 18.96
C TYR A 97 -14.90 14.80 18.19
N ARG A 98 -14.60 15.91 18.87
CA ARG A 98 -13.93 17.07 18.24
C ARG A 98 -12.56 16.68 17.68
N GLU A 99 -11.80 15.88 18.41
CA GLU A 99 -10.50 15.39 17.93
C GLU A 99 -10.65 14.42 16.73
N ILE A 100 -11.65 13.52 16.75
CA ILE A 100 -11.98 12.65 15.60
C ILE A 100 -12.34 13.48 14.35
N GLN A 101 -13.07 14.57 14.52
CA GLN A 101 -13.43 15.48 13.42
C GLN A 101 -12.21 16.21 12.88
N LYS A 102 -11.32 16.72 13.74
CA LYS A 102 -10.05 17.36 13.33
C LYS A 102 -9.14 16.38 12.59
N ALA A 103 -9.10 15.11 13.01
CA ALA A 103 -8.30 14.06 12.38
C ALA A 103 -8.86 13.60 11.02
N ARG A 104 -10.11 13.96 10.67
CA ARG A 104 -10.73 13.55 9.40
C ARG A 104 -10.17 14.33 8.23
N GLY A 105 -9.62 13.62 7.25
CA GLY A 105 -9.12 14.24 6.02
C GLY A 105 -10.17 15.09 5.29
N MET A 106 -9.76 16.30 4.88
CA MET A 106 -10.58 17.37 4.30
C MET A 106 -11.61 16.89 3.27
N ASN A 107 -11.17 16.13 2.26
CA ASN A 107 -12.05 15.64 1.20
C ASN A 107 -13.20 14.76 1.72
N THR A 108 -12.96 14.00 2.79
CA THR A 108 -13.98 13.18 3.43
C THR A 108 -14.96 14.05 4.22
N SER A 109 -14.44 15.03 4.96
CA SER A 109 -15.23 16.02 5.70
C SER A 109 -16.16 16.80 4.77
N LEU A 110 -15.64 17.26 3.63
CA LEU A 110 -16.42 17.97 2.62
C LEU A 110 -17.51 17.09 2.00
N ALA A 111 -17.15 15.85 1.64
CA ALA A 111 -18.11 14.89 1.11
C ALA A 111 -19.23 14.56 2.13
N TYR A 112 -18.92 14.54 3.42
CA TYR A 112 -19.90 14.29 4.48
C TYR A 112 -20.80 15.49 4.67
N CYS A 113 -20.24 16.70 4.76
CA CYS A 113 -21.00 17.95 4.89
C CYS A 113 -22.09 18.06 3.82
N TYR A 114 -21.74 17.97 2.53
CA TYR A 114 -22.73 18.07 1.46
C TYR A 114 -23.81 16.99 1.52
N LYS A 115 -23.46 15.77 1.93
CA LYS A 115 -24.42 14.67 2.03
C LYS A 115 -25.36 14.81 3.23
N GLN A 116 -24.84 15.33 4.34
CA GLN A 116 -25.64 15.65 5.52
C GLN A 116 -26.57 16.84 5.22
N VAL A 117 -26.10 17.89 4.55
CA VAL A 117 -26.95 18.99 4.08
C VAL A 117 -28.10 18.49 3.20
N GLU A 118 -27.81 17.62 2.22
CA GLU A 118 -28.85 17.02 1.38
C GLU A 118 -29.90 16.24 2.19
N PHE A 119 -29.46 15.53 3.23
CA PHE A 119 -30.37 14.83 4.16
C PHE A 119 -31.19 15.80 5.01
N LEU A 120 -30.59 16.88 5.51
CA LEU A 120 -31.28 17.88 6.32
C LEU A 120 -32.35 18.61 5.50
N LEU A 121 -32.03 19.02 4.27
CA LEU A 121 -33.01 19.61 3.34
C LEU A 121 -34.14 18.63 3.00
N PHE A 122 -33.83 17.34 2.84
CA PHE A 122 -34.86 16.31 2.70
C PHE A 122 -35.76 16.24 3.93
N CYS A 123 -35.20 16.33 5.13
CA CYS A 123 -35.97 16.34 6.36
C CYS A 123 -36.86 17.59 6.52
N GLU A 124 -36.38 18.76 6.11
CA GLU A 124 -37.22 19.98 6.07
C GLU A 124 -38.44 19.81 5.19
N LYS A 125 -38.26 19.17 4.02
CA LYS A 125 -39.33 18.98 3.05
C LYS A 125 -40.31 17.87 3.45
N VAL A 126 -39.80 16.68 3.74
CA VAL A 126 -40.62 15.46 3.92
C VAL A 126 -41.17 15.35 5.34
N TYR A 127 -40.41 15.82 6.34
CA TYR A 127 -40.80 15.77 7.75
C TYR A 127 -41.17 17.14 8.30
N ALA A 128 -41.66 18.06 7.45
CA ALA A 128 -42.07 19.42 7.83
C ALA A 128 -43.07 19.45 9.00
N VAL A 129 -43.96 18.46 9.06
CA VAL A 129 -44.99 18.31 10.11
C VAL A 129 -44.38 18.00 11.48
N TYR A 130 -43.18 17.43 11.53
CA TYR A 130 -42.51 17.15 12.80
C TYR A 130 -41.96 18.43 13.44
N PRO A 131 -42.01 18.54 14.78
CA PRO A 131 -41.35 19.61 15.52
C PRO A 131 -39.86 19.68 15.18
N VAL A 132 -39.28 20.88 15.21
CA VAL A 132 -37.85 21.10 14.89
C VAL A 132 -36.93 20.16 15.68
N ALA A 133 -37.23 19.94 16.96
CA ALA A 133 -36.47 19.07 17.86
C ALA A 133 -36.35 17.61 17.36
N SER A 134 -37.37 17.07 16.69
CA SER A 134 -37.37 15.69 16.17
C SER A 134 -37.25 15.62 14.65
N ARG A 135 -37.49 16.71 13.93
CA ARG A 135 -37.45 16.79 12.45
C ARG A 135 -36.10 16.36 11.89
N PHE A 136 -35.00 16.81 12.50
CA PHE A 136 -33.65 16.54 12.01
C PHE A 136 -32.98 15.32 12.67
N GLN A 137 -33.58 14.74 13.70
CA GLN A 137 -33.07 13.51 14.33
C GLN A 137 -32.99 12.38 13.31
N VAL A 138 -31.81 11.79 13.16
CA VAL A 138 -31.55 10.66 12.27
C VAL A 138 -32.16 9.39 12.87
N THR A 139 -32.99 8.69 12.10
CA THR A 139 -33.51 7.36 12.46
C THR A 139 -33.31 6.39 11.30
N GLY A 140 -33.43 5.09 11.57
CA GLY A 140 -33.38 4.07 10.52
C GLY A 140 -34.45 4.28 9.44
N GLY A 141 -35.65 4.72 9.84
CA GLY A 141 -36.75 5.03 8.92
C GLY A 141 -36.46 6.25 8.02
N LYS A 142 -35.94 7.34 8.59
CA LYS A 142 -35.61 8.53 7.79
C LYS A 142 -34.44 8.29 6.84
N LEU A 143 -33.42 7.56 7.28
CA LEU A 143 -32.32 7.16 6.38
C LEU A 143 -32.84 6.29 5.24
N LEU A 144 -33.72 5.34 5.54
CA LEU A 144 -34.34 4.49 4.53
C LEU A 144 -35.15 5.31 3.50
N ALA A 145 -36.03 6.20 3.95
CA ALA A 145 -36.83 7.08 3.09
C ALA A 145 -35.92 7.96 2.22
N PHE A 146 -34.92 8.61 2.83
CA PHE A 146 -33.96 9.43 2.09
C PHE A 146 -33.22 8.64 1.01
N LEU A 147 -32.77 7.42 1.33
CA LEU A 147 -32.09 6.58 0.36
C LEU A 147 -32.99 6.24 -0.82
N LEU A 148 -34.23 5.81 -0.59
CA LEU A 148 -35.14 5.40 -1.65
C LEU A 148 -35.63 6.58 -2.50
N GLU A 149 -36.00 7.69 -1.87
CA GLU A 149 -36.60 8.83 -2.56
C GLU A 149 -35.57 9.76 -3.20
N SER A 150 -34.41 9.93 -2.58
CA SER A 150 -33.47 11.01 -2.95
C SER A 150 -32.10 10.55 -3.44
N VAL A 151 -31.67 9.32 -3.13
CA VAL A 151 -30.29 8.88 -3.39
C VAL A 151 -30.21 7.76 -4.42
N VAL A 152 -30.89 6.65 -4.17
CA VAL A 152 -30.70 5.39 -4.89
C VAL A 152 -31.13 5.50 -6.34
N GLU A 153 -32.30 6.09 -6.58
CA GLU A 153 -32.85 6.29 -7.93
C GLU A 153 -32.30 7.55 -8.62
N ARG A 154 -31.50 8.34 -7.91
CA ARG A 154 -30.96 9.59 -8.43
C ARG A 154 -29.99 9.35 -9.58
N LYS A 155 -30.27 10.03 -10.70
CA LYS A 155 -29.38 10.17 -11.84
C LYS A 155 -28.15 11.01 -11.48
N LEU A 156 -27.01 10.75 -12.12
CA LEU A 156 -25.80 11.55 -11.93
C LEU A 156 -26.08 13.01 -12.31
N ARG A 157 -25.72 13.93 -11.41
CA ARG A 157 -25.73 15.37 -11.73
C ARG A 157 -24.56 15.64 -12.69
N LYS A 158 -24.75 16.52 -13.69
CA LYS A 158 -23.62 16.98 -14.52
C LYS A 158 -22.51 17.49 -13.60
N ALA A 159 -21.31 16.93 -13.72
CA ALA A 159 -20.14 17.56 -13.13
C ALA A 159 -19.89 18.86 -13.90
N GLY A 160 -19.99 20.01 -13.24
CA GLY A 160 -19.51 21.27 -13.79
C GLY A 160 -17.98 21.21 -13.86
N ARG A 161 -17.45 20.65 -14.97
CA ARG A 161 -16.08 20.75 -15.51
C ARG A 161 -15.83 19.53 -16.41
N THR A 162 -16.29 19.64 -17.63
CA THR A 162 -15.85 18.88 -18.81
C THR A 162 -16.41 19.70 -19.96
N PHE A 163 -15.59 20.07 -20.93
CA PHE A 163 -15.79 21.16 -21.91
C PHE A 163 -15.34 22.56 -21.47
N ILE A 164 -14.05 22.72 -21.17
CA ILE A 164 -13.29 23.88 -21.67
C ILE A 164 -11.85 23.37 -21.91
N ASP A 165 -11.59 22.75 -23.06
CA ASP A 165 -10.23 22.79 -23.61
C ASP A 165 -10.19 24.03 -24.51
N LYS A 166 -9.56 25.08 -24.01
CA LYS A 166 -9.59 26.43 -24.61
C LYS A 166 -8.45 26.64 -25.60
N ARG A 167 -7.86 25.58 -26.15
CA ARG A 167 -6.65 25.68 -27.00
C ARG A 167 -6.83 25.28 -28.47
N ASN A 168 -7.94 24.65 -28.85
CA ASN A 168 -8.21 24.40 -30.26
C ASN A 168 -9.37 25.28 -30.72
N GLU A 169 -9.02 26.40 -31.34
CA GLU A 169 -9.91 27.33 -32.03
C GLU A 169 -10.46 26.77 -33.36
N GLU A 170 -10.55 25.45 -33.50
CA GLU A 170 -11.19 24.82 -34.65
C GLU A 170 -12.51 24.17 -34.24
N LEU A 171 -13.58 24.70 -34.84
CA LEU A 171 -14.96 24.30 -34.69
C LEU A 171 -15.19 22.82 -35.05
N ALA A 172 -14.96 21.93 -34.11
CA ALA A 172 -15.58 20.61 -34.09
C ALA A 172 -16.28 20.42 -32.74
N VAL A 173 -17.61 20.46 -32.74
CA VAL A 173 -18.38 20.04 -31.58
C VAL A 173 -18.13 18.55 -31.40
N ASP A 174 -17.40 18.17 -30.34
CA ASP A 174 -17.21 16.77 -29.95
C ASP A 174 -18.57 16.13 -29.61
N MET A 175 -19.22 15.60 -30.65
CA MET A 175 -20.52 14.95 -30.59
C MET A 175 -20.45 13.68 -29.75
N GLU A 176 -19.33 12.96 -29.78
CA GLU A 176 -19.10 11.75 -29.00
C GLU A 176 -18.97 12.06 -27.51
N GLY A 177 -18.21 13.10 -27.13
CA GLY A 177 -18.15 13.60 -25.76
C GLY A 177 -19.49 14.14 -25.26
N LEU A 178 -20.30 14.75 -26.14
CA LEU A 178 -21.65 15.19 -25.80
C LEU A 178 -22.60 14.00 -25.58
N GLU A 179 -22.57 12.99 -26.44
CA GLU A 179 -23.32 11.74 -26.29
C GLU A 179 -22.91 10.98 -25.03
N ASN A 180 -21.61 10.87 -24.77
CA ASN A 180 -21.08 10.28 -23.54
C ASN A 180 -21.52 11.05 -22.29
N ALA A 181 -21.55 12.38 -22.35
CA ALA A 181 -22.06 13.22 -21.27
C ALA A 181 -23.58 13.02 -21.04
N ILE A 182 -24.37 12.90 -22.12
CA ILE A 182 -25.82 12.62 -22.07
C ILE A 182 -26.09 11.22 -21.51
N ALA A 183 -25.35 10.21 -21.98
CA ALA A 183 -25.40 8.86 -21.47
C ALA A 183 -25.02 8.80 -19.98
N SER A 184 -24.00 9.56 -19.56
CA SER A 184 -23.58 9.64 -18.16
C SER A 184 -24.65 10.28 -17.26
N THR A 185 -25.40 11.27 -17.74
CA THR A 185 -26.46 11.92 -16.96
C THR A 185 -27.66 11.00 -16.73
N ASN A 186 -27.84 9.96 -17.56
CA ASN A 186 -28.86 8.94 -17.33
C ASN A 186 -28.40 7.80 -16.41
N LYS A 187 -27.12 7.71 -16.07
CA LYS A 187 -26.60 6.70 -15.12
C LYS A 187 -27.00 7.07 -13.69
N LYS A 188 -27.40 6.06 -12.91
CA LYS A 188 -27.75 6.20 -11.48
C LYS A 188 -26.49 6.16 -10.60
N LEU A 189 -26.60 6.63 -9.36
CA LEU A 189 -25.49 6.57 -8.39
C LEU A 189 -24.97 5.14 -8.18
N SER A 190 -23.65 5.03 -8.03
CA SER A 190 -22.95 3.77 -7.76
C SER A 190 -23.15 3.30 -6.32
N TYR A 191 -22.94 2.00 -6.07
CA TYR A 191 -22.90 1.43 -4.71
C TYR A 191 -21.96 2.22 -3.79
N SER A 192 -20.76 2.55 -4.27
CA SER A 192 -19.75 3.31 -3.52
C SER A 192 -20.32 4.65 -3.04
N THR A 193 -20.97 5.39 -3.93
CA THR A 193 -21.55 6.69 -3.62
C THR A 193 -22.70 6.57 -2.62
N CYS A 194 -23.61 5.62 -2.81
CA CYS A 194 -24.71 5.35 -1.88
C CYS A 194 -24.19 4.95 -0.48
N ASN A 195 -23.14 4.14 -0.41
CA ASN A 195 -22.52 3.76 0.85
C ASN A 195 -21.90 4.96 1.58
N ILE A 196 -21.33 5.94 0.86
CA ILE A 196 -20.83 7.19 1.47
C ILE A 196 -21.99 8.03 2.04
N TYR A 197 -23.18 8.07 1.40
CA TYR A 197 -24.36 8.71 2.00
C TYR A 197 -24.75 8.06 3.33
N VAL A 198 -24.77 6.72 3.37
CA VAL A 198 -25.03 5.98 4.62
C VAL A 198 -23.98 6.31 5.67
N SER A 199 -22.68 6.28 5.32
CA SER A 199 -21.61 6.64 6.26
C SER A 199 -21.71 8.07 6.77
N ALA A 200 -22.05 9.04 5.92
CA ALA A 200 -22.20 10.44 6.30
C ALA A 200 -23.40 10.68 7.21
N ILE A 201 -24.52 9.96 7.01
CA ILE A 201 -25.71 10.10 7.87
C ILE A 201 -25.55 9.33 9.19
N VAL A 202 -24.87 8.18 9.18
CA VAL A 202 -24.47 7.48 10.42
C VAL A 202 -23.54 8.38 11.25
N ASP A 203 -22.66 9.13 10.61
CA ASP A 203 -21.81 10.13 11.27
C ASP A 203 -22.63 11.25 11.92
N LEU A 204 -23.65 11.77 11.21
CA LEU A 204 -24.59 12.73 11.79
C LEU A 204 -25.35 12.15 12.99
N TRP A 205 -25.78 10.89 12.92
CA TRP A 205 -26.43 10.21 14.05
C TRP A 205 -25.48 10.09 15.26
N ASN A 206 -24.22 9.70 15.05
CA ASN A 206 -23.22 9.68 16.12
C ASN A 206 -23.05 11.05 16.78
N TYR A 207 -23.03 12.12 15.97
CA TYR A 207 -22.98 13.49 16.48
C TYR A 207 -24.22 13.87 17.30
N GLN A 208 -25.41 13.49 16.86
CA GLN A 208 -26.65 13.77 17.59
C GLN A 208 -26.76 12.96 18.89
N ARG A 209 -26.33 11.69 18.88
CA ARG A 209 -26.22 10.84 20.08
C ARG A 209 -25.31 11.48 21.12
N LEU A 210 -24.17 12.01 20.69
CA LEU A 210 -23.20 12.68 21.54
C LEU A 210 -23.76 13.94 22.20
N LEU A 211 -24.53 14.74 21.46
CA LEU A 211 -25.20 15.93 22.00
C LEU A 211 -26.41 15.60 22.89
N GLY A 212 -26.73 14.31 23.08
CA GLY A 212 -27.95 13.86 23.77
C GLY A 212 -29.25 14.20 23.01
N SER A 213 -29.16 14.76 21.79
CA SER A 213 -30.31 15.24 21.02
C SER A 213 -31.04 14.13 20.28
N ASN A 214 -30.49 12.91 20.24
CA ASN A 214 -31.10 11.77 19.57
C ASN A 214 -30.88 10.49 20.37
N ALA A 215 -31.95 9.87 20.87
CA ALA A 215 -31.88 8.61 21.64
C ALA A 215 -32.09 7.34 20.78
N ASN A 216 -32.35 7.48 19.49
CA ASN A 216 -32.71 6.36 18.62
C ASN A 216 -31.53 5.40 18.37
N GLU A 217 -31.87 4.14 18.06
CA GLU A 217 -30.90 3.12 17.63
C GLU A 217 -30.15 3.50 16.34
N SER A 218 -29.06 2.78 16.05
CA SER A 218 -28.26 3.03 14.86
C SER A 218 -29.11 3.02 13.58
N PRO A 219 -28.98 4.03 12.71
CA PRO A 219 -29.78 4.11 11.50
C PRO A 219 -29.38 3.06 10.45
N ARG A 220 -28.24 2.37 10.63
CA ARG A 220 -27.75 1.32 9.72
C ARG A 220 -28.46 -0.01 9.98
N THR A 221 -29.74 -0.08 9.61
CA THR A 221 -30.57 -1.28 9.78
C THR A 221 -30.24 -2.40 8.78
N LYS A 222 -30.80 -3.59 9.01
CA LYS A 222 -30.75 -4.71 8.06
C LYS A 222 -31.33 -4.32 6.69
N THR A 223 -32.41 -3.56 6.67
CA THR A 223 -33.07 -3.07 5.45
C THR A 223 -32.17 -2.14 4.64
N VAL A 224 -31.49 -1.18 5.29
CA VAL A 224 -30.50 -0.32 4.63
C VAL A 224 -29.38 -1.15 3.99
N SER A 225 -28.92 -2.18 4.69
CA SER A 225 -27.90 -3.10 4.17
C SER A 225 -28.38 -3.92 2.96
N GLN A 226 -29.65 -4.35 2.96
CA GLN A 226 -30.27 -5.03 1.82
C GLN A 226 -30.44 -4.12 0.60
N ILE A 227 -30.80 -2.84 0.80
CA ILE A 227 -30.87 -1.85 -0.28
C ILE A 227 -29.49 -1.64 -0.90
N LEU A 228 -28.45 -1.48 -0.09
CA LEU A 228 -27.09 -1.37 -0.61
C LEU A 228 -26.68 -2.62 -1.42
N LYS A 229 -27.09 -3.83 -0.99
CA LYS A 229 -26.90 -5.06 -1.77
C LYS A 229 -27.67 -5.01 -3.09
N TRP A 230 -28.91 -4.55 -3.08
CA TRP A 230 -29.72 -4.36 -4.28
C TRP A 230 -29.10 -3.35 -5.25
N VAL A 231 -28.59 -2.20 -4.77
CA VAL A 231 -27.89 -1.22 -5.62
C VAL A 231 -26.68 -1.85 -6.31
N ARG A 232 -25.93 -2.69 -5.60
CA ARG A 232 -24.81 -3.44 -6.17
C ARG A 232 -25.27 -4.40 -7.26
N GLN A 233 -26.36 -5.13 -7.04
CA GLN A 233 -26.93 -6.04 -8.03
C GLN A 233 -27.50 -5.31 -9.25
N ARG A 234 -28.16 -4.16 -9.04
CA ARG A 234 -28.66 -3.27 -10.09
C ARG A 234 -27.54 -2.82 -11.01
N GLN A 235 -26.36 -2.48 -10.48
CA GLN A 235 -25.22 -2.10 -11.33
C GLN A 235 -24.78 -3.26 -12.24
N SER A 236 -24.74 -4.48 -11.72
CA SER A 236 -24.46 -5.68 -12.53
C SER A 236 -25.53 -5.93 -13.59
N LYS A 237 -26.81 -5.82 -13.22
CA LYS A 237 -27.94 -5.96 -14.16
C LYS A 237 -27.92 -4.88 -15.24
N ASN A 238 -27.70 -3.61 -14.89
CA ASN A 238 -27.58 -2.51 -15.84
C ASN A 238 -26.42 -2.72 -16.82
N ASN A 239 -25.28 -3.24 -16.36
CA ASN A 239 -24.18 -3.55 -17.26
C ASN A 239 -24.58 -4.65 -18.27
N ARG A 240 -25.32 -5.67 -17.82
CA ARG A 240 -25.87 -6.72 -18.69
C ARG A 240 -26.89 -6.18 -19.70
N ASP A 241 -27.86 -5.40 -19.22
CA ASP A 241 -28.97 -4.89 -20.04
C ASP A 241 -28.49 -3.85 -21.08
N ASN A 242 -27.42 -3.10 -20.76
CA ASN A 242 -26.79 -2.17 -21.71
C ASN A 242 -25.72 -2.82 -22.59
N TYR A 243 -25.63 -4.16 -22.61
CA TYR A 243 -24.62 -4.92 -23.36
C TYR A 243 -23.20 -4.37 -23.15
N VAL A 244 -22.90 -3.88 -21.94
CA VAL A 244 -21.56 -3.39 -21.60
C VAL A 244 -20.62 -4.56 -21.80
N ASP A 245 -19.69 -4.36 -22.73
CA ASP A 245 -18.75 -5.41 -23.09
C ASP A 245 -17.99 -5.87 -21.84
N ARG A 246 -18.13 -7.16 -21.55
CA ARG A 246 -17.48 -7.80 -20.41
C ARG A 246 -15.97 -7.91 -20.67
N ALA A 247 -15.58 -8.07 -21.93
CA ALA A 247 -14.18 -8.09 -22.34
C ALA A 247 -13.56 -6.69 -22.25
N ALA A 248 -14.29 -5.59 -22.49
CA ALA A 248 -13.78 -4.23 -22.25
C ALA A 248 -13.34 -3.95 -20.80
N THR A 249 -13.82 -4.73 -19.82
CA THR A 249 -13.29 -4.68 -18.43
C THR A 249 -12.09 -5.60 -18.17
N SER A 250 -11.80 -6.55 -19.08
CA SER A 250 -10.77 -7.59 -18.95
C SER A 250 -9.60 -7.45 -19.93
N LEU A 251 -9.81 -6.87 -21.11
CA LEU A 251 -8.78 -6.42 -22.03
C LEU A 251 -8.11 -5.21 -21.37
N SER A 252 -6.90 -5.43 -20.86
CA SER A 252 -6.18 -4.48 -20.03
C SER A 252 -5.98 -3.15 -20.76
N ASN A 253 -6.75 -2.14 -20.36
CA ASN A 253 -6.45 -0.75 -20.67
C ASN A 253 -5.32 -0.29 -19.74
N GLY A 254 -4.10 -0.53 -20.17
CA GLY A 254 -2.88 -0.37 -19.39
C GLY A 254 -1.67 -0.84 -20.17
N TYR A 255 -0.50 -0.79 -19.53
CA TYR A 255 0.71 -1.42 -20.03
C TYR A 255 0.96 -2.73 -19.29
N SER A 256 1.66 -3.67 -19.94
CA SER A 256 1.83 -5.04 -19.47
C SER A 256 3.26 -5.57 -19.61
N THR A 257 4.14 -4.85 -20.30
CA THR A 257 5.52 -5.26 -20.57
C THR A 257 6.53 -4.21 -20.14
N ASN A 258 7.76 -4.64 -19.85
CA ASN A 258 8.86 -3.70 -19.55
C ASN A 258 9.17 -2.78 -20.74
N MET A 259 8.93 -3.23 -21.98
CA MET A 259 9.12 -2.42 -23.18
C MET A 259 8.13 -1.26 -23.25
N GLU A 260 6.86 -1.49 -22.91
CA GLU A 260 5.87 -0.41 -22.82
C GLU A 260 6.20 0.57 -21.69
N VAL A 261 6.65 0.07 -20.53
CA VAL A 261 7.13 0.94 -19.43
C VAL A 261 8.31 1.80 -19.89
N ALA A 262 9.26 1.22 -20.64
CA ALA A 262 10.39 1.94 -21.20
C ALA A 262 9.96 2.97 -22.24
N LEU A 263 9.00 2.65 -23.10
CA LEU A 263 8.43 3.59 -24.06
C LEU A 263 7.78 4.79 -23.36
N ILE A 264 6.97 4.53 -22.32
CA ILE A 264 6.36 5.59 -21.51
C ILE A 264 7.43 6.47 -20.85
N ALA A 265 8.46 5.87 -20.25
CA ALA A 265 9.54 6.61 -19.59
C ALA A 265 10.35 7.44 -20.61
N ARG A 266 10.69 6.88 -21.77
CA ARG A 266 11.37 7.60 -22.88
C ARG A 266 10.57 8.79 -23.37
N ASN A 267 9.25 8.65 -23.50
CA ASN A 267 8.35 9.75 -23.85
C ASN A 267 8.34 10.87 -22.79
N MET A 268 8.71 10.56 -21.54
CA MET A 268 8.90 11.58 -20.49
C MET A 268 10.30 12.19 -20.50
N TYR A 269 11.36 11.42 -20.81
CA TYR A 269 12.74 11.94 -20.89
C TYR A 269 12.92 12.96 -22.00
N ASN A 270 12.35 12.69 -23.18
CA ASN A 270 12.48 13.54 -24.36
C ASN A 270 11.12 14.06 -24.82
N ASN A 271 10.41 14.78 -23.96
CA ASN A 271 9.17 15.43 -24.35
C ASN A 271 9.44 16.84 -24.93
N PRO A 272 9.28 17.08 -26.25
CA PRO A 272 9.50 18.39 -26.87
C PRO A 272 8.53 19.48 -26.41
N GLN A 273 7.39 19.13 -25.82
CA GLN A 273 6.38 20.08 -25.32
C GLN A 273 6.59 20.44 -23.84
N GLN A 274 7.52 19.76 -23.17
CA GLN A 274 7.77 19.93 -21.74
C GLN A 274 9.18 20.51 -21.55
N ASP A 275 9.31 21.48 -20.64
CA ASP A 275 10.63 21.92 -20.20
C ASP A 275 11.44 20.74 -19.65
N TYR A 276 12.68 20.60 -20.12
CA TYR A 276 13.63 19.54 -19.75
C TYR A 276 13.83 19.42 -18.24
N LYS A 277 13.67 20.51 -17.48
CA LYS A 277 13.75 20.47 -16.01
C LYS A 277 12.72 19.55 -15.34
N TYR A 278 11.64 19.23 -16.05
CA TYR A 278 10.59 18.36 -15.53
C TYR A 278 10.63 16.93 -16.09
N CYS A 279 11.43 16.66 -17.13
CA CYS A 279 11.48 15.35 -17.79
C CYS A 279 11.84 14.22 -16.81
N PHE A 280 12.99 14.31 -16.15
CA PHE A 280 13.42 13.31 -15.16
C PHE A 280 12.56 13.30 -13.90
N ARG A 281 12.02 14.46 -13.48
CA ARG A 281 11.05 14.54 -12.37
C ARG A 281 9.80 13.70 -12.66
N ASN A 282 9.21 13.90 -13.84
CA ASN A 282 7.97 13.24 -14.24
C ASN A 282 8.19 11.73 -14.40
N ALA A 283 9.29 11.33 -15.06
CA ALA A 283 9.68 9.93 -15.19
C ALA A 283 9.95 9.26 -13.83
N THR A 284 10.62 9.97 -12.90
CA THR A 284 10.82 9.48 -11.53
C THR A 284 9.48 9.27 -10.82
N SER A 285 8.54 10.20 -10.96
CA SER A 285 7.19 10.05 -10.40
C SER A 285 6.50 8.79 -10.93
N PHE A 286 6.53 8.55 -12.24
CA PHE A 286 5.95 7.37 -12.87
C PHE A 286 6.62 6.06 -12.42
N LEU A 287 7.95 5.98 -12.49
CA LEU A 287 8.71 4.76 -12.19
C LEU A 287 8.66 4.40 -10.71
N LEU A 288 8.78 5.37 -9.79
CA LEU A 288 8.60 5.09 -8.36
C LEU A 288 7.17 4.63 -8.07
N GLN A 289 6.18 5.17 -8.77
CA GLN A 289 4.80 4.68 -8.64
C GLN A 289 4.66 3.21 -9.07
N HIS A 290 5.32 2.85 -10.18
CA HIS A 290 5.36 1.50 -10.72
C HIS A 290 6.07 0.53 -9.75
N PHE A 291 7.32 0.80 -9.37
CA PHE A 291 8.14 -0.14 -8.58
C PHE A 291 7.75 -0.23 -7.10
N LEU A 292 7.14 0.81 -6.53
CA LEU A 292 6.70 0.80 -5.13
C LEU A 292 5.21 0.46 -4.98
N LEU A 293 4.51 0.23 -6.09
CA LEU A 293 3.05 0.09 -6.13
C LEU A 293 2.34 1.24 -5.41
N LEU A 294 2.86 2.46 -5.45
CA LEU A 294 2.27 3.58 -4.70
C LEU A 294 1.13 4.26 -5.47
N ARG A 295 0.31 5.05 -4.76
CA ARG A 295 -0.69 5.90 -5.41
C ARG A 295 -0.04 7.22 -5.81
N GLY A 296 -0.58 7.90 -6.82
CA GLY A 296 -0.07 9.21 -7.24
C GLY A 296 0.04 10.21 -6.09
N GLU A 297 -0.97 10.28 -5.22
CA GLU A 297 -0.97 11.11 -4.00
C GLU A 297 0.20 10.80 -3.05
N SER A 298 0.54 9.52 -2.84
CA SER A 298 1.67 9.11 -1.99
C SER A 298 3.00 9.51 -2.60
N ILE A 299 3.18 9.29 -3.90
CA ILE A 299 4.44 9.63 -4.61
C ILE A 299 4.77 11.11 -4.53
N LYS A 300 3.78 11.97 -4.73
CA LYS A 300 4.00 13.41 -4.71
C LYS A 300 4.34 13.95 -3.33
N ASN A 301 3.88 13.25 -2.29
CA ASN A 301 4.15 13.63 -0.91
C ASN A 301 5.46 13.05 -0.38
N LEU A 302 6.15 12.18 -1.13
CA LEU A 302 7.45 11.63 -0.74
C LEU A 302 8.44 12.76 -0.46
N GLU A 303 9.12 12.62 0.67
CA GLU A 303 10.11 13.54 1.19
C GLU A 303 11.51 12.94 1.07
N PHE A 304 12.54 13.78 1.02
CA PHE A 304 13.93 13.29 1.02
C PHE A 304 14.24 12.44 2.26
N ALA A 305 13.64 12.76 3.41
CA ALA A 305 13.80 11.98 4.63
C ALA A 305 13.21 10.56 4.55
N ASP A 306 12.33 10.29 3.58
CA ASP A 306 11.77 8.96 3.36
C ASP A 306 12.76 8.03 2.65
N LEU A 307 13.79 8.56 1.98
CA LEU A 307 14.72 7.80 1.14
C LEU A 307 15.94 7.31 1.94
N GLN A 308 16.21 6.01 1.88
CA GLN A 308 17.33 5.38 2.59
C GLN A 308 18.09 4.41 1.71
N TYR A 309 19.42 4.42 1.85
CA TYR A 309 20.29 3.40 1.28
C TYR A 309 20.36 2.13 2.14
N MET A 310 20.29 0.97 1.50
CA MET A 310 20.54 -0.33 2.14
C MET A 310 21.21 -1.30 1.18
N GLU A 311 22.23 -2.01 1.67
CA GLU A 311 22.79 -3.19 1.02
C GLU A 311 21.94 -4.43 1.35
N LEU A 312 21.50 -5.15 0.34
CA LEU A 312 20.78 -6.41 0.50
C LEU A 312 21.70 -7.57 0.12
N HIS A 313 21.77 -8.59 0.97
CA HIS A 313 22.48 -9.82 0.64
C HIS A 313 21.89 -10.50 -0.61
N LYS A 314 22.77 -10.92 -1.53
CA LYS A 314 22.41 -11.79 -2.65
C LYS A 314 21.77 -13.08 -2.11
N MET A 315 20.76 -13.59 -2.82
CA MET A 315 20.11 -14.84 -2.43
C MET A 315 20.93 -16.00 -3.00
N GLY A 316 21.42 -16.90 -2.14
CA GLY A 316 22.09 -18.14 -2.56
C GLY A 316 23.56 -18.00 -2.99
N VAL A 317 24.13 -16.80 -2.99
CA VAL A 317 25.55 -16.53 -3.27
C VAL A 317 26.09 -15.45 -2.33
N GLU A 318 27.41 -15.41 -2.14
CA GLU A 318 28.05 -14.35 -1.35
C GLU A 318 27.98 -12.99 -2.06
N GLY A 319 27.94 -11.91 -1.27
CA GLY A 319 27.88 -10.53 -1.74
C GLY A 319 26.54 -9.82 -1.47
N THR A 320 26.50 -8.54 -1.84
CA THR A 320 25.35 -7.66 -1.65
C THR A 320 25.01 -6.90 -2.92
N TYR A 321 23.85 -6.26 -2.93
CA TYR A 321 23.44 -5.32 -3.97
C TYR A 321 22.67 -4.13 -3.38
N PRO A 322 22.78 -2.94 -4.01
CA PRO A 322 22.16 -1.73 -3.48
C PRO A 322 20.64 -1.75 -3.68
N ALA A 323 19.93 -1.29 -2.65
CA ALA A 323 18.50 -1.04 -2.68
C ALA A 323 18.17 0.34 -2.10
N ILE A 324 17.14 0.97 -2.66
CA ILE A 324 16.54 2.18 -2.11
C ILE A 324 15.33 1.75 -1.30
N ILE A 325 15.34 2.07 -0.01
CA ILE A 325 14.23 1.84 0.90
C ILE A 325 13.50 3.16 1.09
N PHE A 326 12.18 3.13 0.93
CA PHE A 326 11.28 4.26 1.15
C PHE A 326 10.53 4.01 2.43
N ILE A 327 10.71 4.85 3.44
CA ILE A 327 9.99 4.75 4.71
C ILE A 327 9.03 5.92 4.79
N PHE A 328 7.74 5.67 4.72
CA PHE A 328 6.72 6.71 4.78
C PHE A 328 5.69 6.37 5.86
N ASN A 329 5.25 7.39 6.57
CA ASN A 329 4.23 7.29 7.63
C ASN A 329 2.92 7.97 7.24
N GLN A 330 2.80 8.41 5.99
CA GLN A 330 1.65 9.15 5.48
C GLN A 330 1.11 8.51 4.20
N GLY A 331 -0.22 8.41 4.12
CA GLY A 331 -0.88 7.98 2.90
C GLY A 331 -2.39 7.94 3.08
N LYS A 332 -3.13 7.97 1.97
CA LYS A 332 -4.61 8.00 2.00
C LYS A 332 -5.25 6.86 2.82
N THR A 333 -4.62 5.68 2.82
CA THR A 333 -5.05 4.50 3.58
C THR A 333 -4.34 4.34 4.91
N ASN A 334 -3.25 5.06 5.12
CA ASN A 334 -2.44 5.02 6.32
C ASN A 334 -2.73 6.29 7.14
N LYS A 335 -3.91 6.28 7.77
CA LYS A 335 -4.39 7.42 8.58
C LYS A 335 -3.83 7.42 10.00
N ASP A 336 -3.30 6.28 10.44
CA ASP A 336 -2.84 6.05 11.80
C ASP A 336 -1.35 6.39 11.99
N GLY A 337 -0.69 6.91 10.95
CA GLY A 337 0.72 7.26 11.01
C GLY A 337 1.66 6.05 11.04
N LYS A 338 1.17 4.87 10.64
CA LYS A 338 1.93 3.63 10.70
C LYS A 338 3.15 3.72 9.78
N THR A 339 4.33 3.36 10.25
CA THR A 339 5.50 3.27 9.37
C THR A 339 5.29 2.16 8.33
N GLU A 340 5.23 2.55 7.06
CA GLU A 340 5.18 1.66 5.90
C GLU A 340 6.50 1.76 5.13
N SER A 341 6.92 0.66 4.52
CA SER A 341 8.17 0.61 3.75
C SER A 341 7.96 0.14 2.32
N GLY A 342 8.44 0.88 1.33
CA GLY A 342 8.61 0.45 -0.05
C GLY A 342 10.09 0.18 -0.34
N ALA A 343 10.40 -0.56 -1.40
CA ALA A 343 11.79 -0.71 -1.82
C ALA A 343 11.90 -0.99 -3.32
N CYS A 344 12.98 -0.51 -3.92
CA CYS A 344 13.34 -0.83 -5.29
C CYS A 344 14.86 -1.01 -5.44
N ILE A 345 15.25 -1.72 -6.49
CA ILE A 345 16.65 -2.02 -6.85
C ILE A 345 16.90 -1.51 -8.27
N ARG A 346 18.17 -1.52 -8.72
CA ARG A 346 18.46 -1.16 -10.11
C ARG A 346 17.78 -2.16 -11.06
N ASN A 347 17.21 -1.66 -12.15
CA ASN A 347 16.58 -2.47 -13.18
C ASN A 347 17.62 -2.91 -14.23
N LYS A 348 17.45 -4.10 -14.83
CA LYS A 348 18.28 -4.55 -15.96
C LYS A 348 18.22 -3.56 -17.13
N MET A 349 17.02 -3.05 -17.45
CA MET A 349 16.82 -2.01 -18.44
C MET A 349 17.10 -0.64 -17.79
N VAL A 350 18.05 0.12 -18.35
CA VAL A 350 18.48 1.40 -17.78
C VAL A 350 17.36 2.44 -17.83
N GLU A 351 16.52 2.42 -18.85
CA GLU A 351 15.45 3.38 -19.15
C GLU A 351 14.33 3.35 -18.12
N ILE A 352 14.17 2.22 -17.44
CA ILE A 352 13.17 2.04 -16.38
C ILE A 352 13.85 1.80 -15.04
N CYS A 353 15.15 2.10 -14.92
CA CYS A 353 15.87 1.93 -13.66
C CYS A 353 15.48 3.05 -12.68
N PRO A 354 14.93 2.73 -11.50
CA PRO A 354 14.55 3.76 -10.53
C PRO A 354 15.77 4.51 -9.95
N PHE A 355 16.94 3.87 -9.87
CA PHE A 355 18.20 4.54 -9.51
C PHE A 355 18.61 5.56 -10.58
N MET A 356 18.50 5.19 -11.87
CA MET A 356 18.80 6.08 -12.98
C MET A 356 17.88 7.30 -12.91
N ALA A 357 16.56 7.08 -12.92
CA ALA A 357 15.60 8.18 -12.96
C ALA A 357 15.79 9.17 -11.78
N LEU A 358 15.96 8.64 -10.56
CA LEU A 358 16.11 9.45 -9.36
C LEU A 358 17.47 10.19 -9.33
N SER A 359 18.56 9.54 -9.72
CA SER A 359 19.88 10.18 -9.75
C SER A 359 19.97 11.25 -10.83
N PHE A 360 19.37 11.04 -12.00
CA PHE A 360 19.27 12.04 -13.06
C PHE A 360 18.40 13.23 -12.66
N HIS A 361 17.29 12.97 -11.98
CA HIS A 361 16.46 14.04 -11.41
C HIS A 361 17.26 14.89 -10.40
N PHE A 362 18.01 14.26 -9.50
CA PHE A 362 18.86 14.97 -8.55
C PHE A 362 20.05 15.68 -9.21
N PHE A 363 20.64 15.07 -10.23
CA PHE A 363 21.70 15.68 -11.01
C PHE A 363 21.21 16.93 -11.72
N TRP A 364 20.03 16.87 -12.35
CA TRP A 364 19.44 18.04 -12.99
C TRP A 364 19.27 19.17 -11.98
N ARG A 365 18.66 18.90 -10.84
CA ARG A 365 18.44 19.90 -9.78
C ARG A 365 19.72 20.56 -9.29
N TRP A 366 20.71 19.77 -8.84
CA TRP A 366 21.88 20.31 -8.15
C TRP A 366 23.05 20.68 -9.09
N HIS A 367 23.16 20.04 -10.25
CA HIS A 367 24.26 20.32 -11.20
C HIS A 367 23.81 21.18 -12.37
N HIS A 368 22.61 21.00 -12.91
CA HIS A 368 22.13 21.78 -14.05
C HIS A 368 21.47 23.09 -13.60
N ASP A 369 20.42 22.99 -12.79
CA ASP A 369 19.62 24.14 -12.32
C ASP A 369 20.28 24.89 -11.14
N LYS A 370 21.39 24.34 -10.61
CA LYS A 370 22.16 24.93 -9.51
C LYS A 370 21.33 25.17 -8.24
N GLU A 371 20.33 24.32 -8.02
CA GLU A 371 19.61 24.31 -6.75
C GLU A 371 20.57 23.99 -5.60
N ASP A 372 20.35 24.64 -4.45
CA ASP A 372 21.11 24.35 -3.24
C ASP A 372 20.94 22.89 -2.81
N PHE A 373 22.06 22.26 -2.46
CA PHE A 373 22.03 20.93 -1.86
C PHE A 373 21.38 21.01 -0.46
N PRO A 374 20.58 20.00 -0.04
CA PRO A 374 19.90 20.04 1.25
C PRO A 374 20.87 20.26 2.43
N ASN A 375 20.51 21.19 3.33
CA ASN A 375 21.27 21.44 4.55
C ASN A 375 20.99 20.34 5.58
N MET A 376 22.06 19.68 6.07
CA MET A 376 21.98 18.57 7.02
C MET A 376 22.25 18.99 8.47
N GLU A 377 22.30 20.29 8.79
CA GLU A 377 22.51 20.80 10.15
C GLU A 377 21.33 20.50 11.09
N SER A 378 20.11 20.63 10.57
CA SER A 378 18.87 20.34 11.29
C SER A 378 17.89 19.59 10.40
N ASN A 379 17.16 18.64 10.99
CA ASN A 379 16.09 17.91 10.33
C ASN A 379 15.00 18.85 9.78
N LYS A 380 14.79 20.01 10.42
CA LYS A 380 13.83 21.02 9.96
C LYS A 380 14.16 21.55 8.56
N ASP A 381 15.43 21.59 8.20
CA ASP A 381 15.90 22.25 6.97
C ASP A 381 15.68 21.38 5.73
N TRP A 382 15.50 20.06 5.89
CA TRP A 382 15.42 19.14 4.75
C TRP A 382 14.31 18.08 4.84
N PHE A 383 13.75 17.78 6.01
CA PHE A 383 12.75 16.70 6.13
C PHE A 383 11.53 16.93 5.26
N GLN A 384 11.06 18.17 5.14
CA GLN A 384 9.86 18.49 4.36
C GLN A 384 10.15 18.71 2.87
N MET A 385 11.41 18.59 2.43
CA MET A 385 11.76 18.72 1.02
C MET A 385 11.19 17.56 0.21
N LYS A 386 10.40 17.88 -0.80
CA LYS A 386 9.75 16.90 -1.66
C LYS A 386 10.72 16.33 -2.69
N VAL A 387 10.61 15.01 -2.90
CA VAL A 387 11.28 14.32 -3.99
C VAL A 387 10.76 14.85 -5.33
N ILE A 388 9.44 15.00 -5.44
CA ILE A 388 8.72 15.49 -6.61
C ILE A 388 8.05 16.84 -6.28
N HIS A 389 8.85 17.91 -6.28
CA HIS A 389 8.37 19.26 -6.00
C HIS A 389 7.72 19.92 -7.23
N GLY A 390 6.73 20.78 -6.98
CA GLY A 390 6.02 21.56 -7.99
C GLY A 390 6.25 23.05 -7.84
N ALA A 391 5.92 23.82 -8.87
CA ALA A 391 6.08 25.28 -8.98
C ALA A 391 5.53 26.00 -7.74
N ARG A 392 6.17 27.10 -7.31
CA ARG A 392 5.65 27.91 -6.21
C ARG A 392 4.46 28.71 -6.74
N PRO A 393 3.29 28.72 -6.06
CA PRO A 393 2.20 29.57 -6.49
C PRO A 393 2.46 31.03 -6.11
N LYS A 394 2.34 31.95 -7.07
CA LYS A 394 2.54 33.41 -6.88
C LYS A 394 1.72 34.02 -5.74
N SER A 395 0.57 33.44 -5.42
CA SER A 395 -0.32 33.91 -4.35
C SER A 395 0.09 33.45 -2.94
N ALA A 396 1.05 32.53 -2.81
CA ALA A 396 1.60 32.10 -1.52
C ALA A 396 2.80 32.96 -1.07
N THR A 397 3.20 33.95 -1.87
CA THR A 397 4.30 34.87 -1.58
C THR A 397 3.86 35.89 -0.54
N VAL A 398 4.49 35.87 0.64
CA VAL A 398 4.31 36.94 1.64
C VAL A 398 4.89 38.22 1.05
N LYS A 399 4.08 39.29 0.92
CA LYS A 399 4.59 40.63 0.58
C LYS A 399 5.55 41.08 1.70
N LYS A 400 6.84 40.82 1.56
CA LYS A 400 7.85 41.45 2.42
C LYS A 400 7.90 42.93 2.06
N GLY A 401 7.81 43.79 3.07
CA GLY A 401 8.04 45.22 2.92
C GLY A 401 9.41 45.49 2.27
N LYS A 402 9.48 46.56 1.48
CA LYS A 402 10.67 46.99 0.73
C LYS A 402 11.92 46.96 1.62
N GLN A 403 12.85 46.04 1.34
CA GLN A 403 14.27 46.17 1.68
C GLN A 403 15.07 46.28 0.38
N PRO A 404 16.19 47.02 0.38
CA PRO A 404 16.89 47.37 -0.85
C PRO A 404 17.54 46.14 -1.47
N ALA A 405 17.48 46.09 -2.79
CA ALA A 405 17.91 44.98 -3.62
C ALA A 405 19.37 44.59 -3.34
N ARG A 406 19.58 43.35 -2.92
CA ARG A 406 20.76 42.59 -3.31
C ARG A 406 20.35 41.72 -4.49
N GLU A 407 21.03 41.91 -5.61
CA GLU A 407 20.90 41.10 -6.81
C GLU A 407 21.04 39.63 -6.43
N ASN A 408 19.96 38.87 -6.59
CA ASN A 408 19.97 37.43 -6.46
C ASN A 408 19.31 36.82 -7.70
N VAL A 409 19.90 35.71 -8.10
CA VAL A 409 19.81 35.01 -9.38
C VAL A 409 18.41 34.46 -9.65
N ASN A 410 17.88 34.75 -10.84
CA ASN A 410 16.78 34.08 -11.57
C ASN A 410 15.65 33.43 -10.75
N ASP A 411 14.68 34.23 -10.28
CA ASP A 411 13.37 33.78 -9.77
C ASP A 411 12.38 33.42 -10.91
N ASP A 412 12.81 32.70 -11.94
CA ASP A 412 11.94 32.25 -13.08
C ASP A 412 11.15 30.95 -12.77
N PHE A 413 10.80 30.70 -11.50
CA PHE A 413 10.07 29.49 -11.05
C PHE A 413 8.53 29.64 -11.06
N ASP A 414 8.04 30.62 -11.81
CA ASP A 414 6.73 31.22 -11.59
C ASP A 414 5.71 30.87 -12.70
N ASN A 415 4.75 29.99 -12.35
CA ASN A 415 3.52 29.56 -13.06
C ASN A 415 3.58 28.37 -14.04
N GLU A 416 3.49 27.13 -13.53
CA GLU A 416 3.07 25.98 -14.36
C GLU A 416 2.09 24.99 -13.70
N ASP A 417 1.94 25.03 -12.38
CA ASP A 417 1.13 24.04 -11.64
C ASP A 417 -0.24 24.60 -11.22
N ASP A 418 -1.30 23.92 -11.66
CA ASP A 418 -2.69 24.25 -11.32
C ASP A 418 -3.04 23.67 -9.94
N TYR A 419 -2.84 24.48 -8.90
CA TYR A 419 -3.17 24.15 -7.51
C TYR A 419 -4.58 24.56 -7.14
N SER A 420 -5.24 23.78 -6.28
CA SER A 420 -6.49 24.24 -5.68
C SER A 420 -6.21 25.40 -4.71
N SER A 421 -7.21 26.25 -4.48
CA SER A 421 -7.08 27.38 -3.54
C SER A 421 -6.73 26.96 -2.11
N GLU A 422 -7.14 25.74 -1.72
CA GLU A 422 -6.87 25.14 -0.42
C GLU A 422 -5.40 24.68 -0.33
N ASP A 423 -4.87 24.09 -1.41
CA ASP A 423 -3.46 23.73 -1.52
C ASP A 423 -2.60 24.99 -1.37
N VAL A 424 -2.93 26.05 -2.10
CA VAL A 424 -2.23 27.35 -2.03
C VAL A 424 -2.20 27.90 -0.61
N ALA A 425 -3.32 27.87 0.12
CA ALA A 425 -3.37 28.34 1.51
C ALA A 425 -2.47 27.50 2.44
N SER A 426 -2.37 26.19 2.20
CA SER A 426 -1.50 25.29 2.97
C SER A 426 0.00 25.50 2.71
N PHE A 427 0.35 26.15 1.59
CA PHE A 427 1.73 26.42 1.18
C PHE A 427 2.25 27.78 1.62
N VAL A 428 1.41 28.64 2.23
CA VAL A 428 1.82 29.96 2.70
C VAL A 428 2.95 29.82 3.73
N GLY A 429 4.07 30.51 3.48
CA GLY A 429 5.26 30.47 4.33
C GLY A 429 6.18 29.27 4.09
N ARG A 430 5.79 28.30 3.26
CA ARG A 430 6.64 27.16 2.87
C ARG A 430 7.64 27.54 1.78
N SER A 431 8.77 26.85 1.79
CA SER A 431 9.74 26.90 0.68
C SER A 431 9.16 26.20 -0.56
N HIS A 432 9.60 26.59 -1.75
CA HIS A 432 9.20 25.93 -3.00
C HIS A 432 9.51 24.42 -3.00
N TRP A 433 10.59 24.01 -2.33
CA TRP A 433 10.99 22.62 -2.19
C TRP A 433 10.03 21.78 -1.34
N GLU A 434 9.20 22.43 -0.51
CA GLU A 434 8.24 21.77 0.37
C GLU A 434 6.86 21.59 -0.29
N ILE A 435 6.71 22.09 -1.53
CA ILE A 435 5.46 22.09 -2.27
C ILE A 435 5.46 20.89 -3.23
N PRO A 436 4.55 19.91 -3.05
CA PRO A 436 4.42 18.78 -3.98
C PRO A 436 3.77 19.25 -5.29
N ILE A 437 4.01 18.54 -6.40
CA ILE A 437 3.30 18.85 -7.66
C ILE A 437 1.77 18.72 -7.50
N SER A 438 1.02 19.47 -8.31
CA SER A 438 -0.44 19.40 -8.28
C SER A 438 -0.99 18.08 -8.85
N ASN A 439 -2.22 17.71 -8.49
CA ASN A 439 -2.90 16.55 -9.08
C ASN A 439 -3.16 16.73 -10.58
N ALA A 440 -3.43 17.97 -11.00
CA ALA A 440 -3.66 18.31 -12.41
C ALA A 440 -2.37 18.12 -13.21
N THR A 441 -1.24 18.62 -12.71
CA THR A 441 0.08 18.43 -13.34
C THR A 441 0.43 16.96 -13.49
N GLN A 442 0.27 16.17 -12.42
CA GLN A 442 0.52 14.73 -12.48
C GLN A 442 -0.39 14.03 -13.50
N THR A 443 -1.67 14.38 -13.54
CA THR A 443 -2.60 13.81 -14.52
C THR A 443 -2.20 14.19 -15.94
N ARG A 444 -1.76 15.44 -16.17
CA ARG A 444 -1.37 15.98 -17.47
C ARG A 444 -0.19 15.22 -18.07
N PHE A 445 0.95 15.18 -17.39
CA PHE A 445 2.14 14.54 -17.96
C PHE A 445 1.97 13.01 -18.08
N MET A 446 1.20 12.38 -17.17
CA MET A 446 0.92 10.95 -17.25
C MET A 446 0.06 10.63 -18.47
N ARG A 447 -1.01 11.40 -18.69
CA ARG A 447 -1.89 11.26 -19.86
C ARG A 447 -1.08 11.41 -21.14
N GLU A 448 -0.33 12.49 -21.24
CA GLU A 448 0.48 12.78 -22.43
C GLU A 448 1.47 11.65 -22.74
N ALA A 449 2.16 11.12 -21.72
CA ALA A 449 3.10 10.03 -21.91
C ALA A 449 2.44 8.72 -22.34
N PHE A 450 1.24 8.42 -21.82
CA PHE A 450 0.45 7.26 -22.24
C PHE A 450 -0.09 7.41 -23.66
N ASP A 451 -0.63 8.59 -24.01
CA ASP A 451 -1.17 8.87 -25.35
C ASP A 451 -0.07 8.76 -26.41
N ARG A 452 1.11 9.32 -26.15
CA ARG A 452 2.29 9.19 -27.04
C ARG A 452 2.82 7.76 -27.17
N ALA A 453 2.58 6.93 -26.16
CA ALA A 453 2.92 5.51 -26.21
C ALA A 453 1.83 4.66 -26.86
N GLY A 454 0.71 5.25 -27.28
CA GLY A 454 -0.45 4.52 -27.82
C GLY A 454 -1.18 3.68 -26.77
N ILE A 455 -1.03 4.00 -25.48
CA ILE A 455 -1.55 3.19 -24.37
C ILE A 455 -2.81 3.84 -23.80
N SER A 456 -3.94 3.15 -23.98
CA SER A 456 -5.23 3.62 -23.47
C SER A 456 -5.40 3.25 -22.00
N ILE A 457 -5.66 4.24 -21.15
CA ILE A 457 -5.95 4.05 -19.72
C ILE A 457 -7.44 4.29 -19.44
N VAL A 458 -8.14 3.23 -19.04
CA VAL A 458 -9.55 3.34 -18.61
C VAL A 458 -9.60 3.56 -17.10
N GLY A 459 -10.00 4.76 -16.70
CA GLY A 459 -10.21 5.13 -15.30
C GLY A 459 -9.26 6.22 -14.82
N LYS A 460 -8.77 6.09 -13.57
CA LYS A 460 -7.92 7.13 -12.96
C LYS A 460 -6.49 6.97 -13.43
N ILE A 461 -6.05 7.87 -14.32
CA ILE A 461 -4.71 7.93 -14.89
C ILE A 461 -3.61 7.85 -13.83
N THR A 462 -3.73 8.62 -12.75
CA THR A 462 -2.74 8.65 -11.64
C THR A 462 -2.78 7.41 -10.73
N HIS A 463 -3.64 6.43 -11.01
CA HIS A 463 -3.64 5.11 -10.36
C HIS A 463 -3.16 3.99 -11.29
N ALA A 464 -3.05 4.24 -12.59
CA ALA A 464 -2.75 3.23 -13.58
C ALA A 464 -1.41 2.50 -13.32
N PRO A 465 -0.30 3.18 -12.96
CA PRO A 465 0.96 2.48 -12.76
C PRO A 465 0.91 1.43 -11.66
N ARG A 466 0.21 1.73 -10.57
CA ARG A 466 0.02 0.79 -9.48
C ARG A 466 -0.73 -0.47 -9.92
N ILE A 467 -1.76 -0.30 -10.74
CA ILE A 467 -2.60 -1.41 -11.21
C ILE A 467 -1.79 -2.25 -12.22
N CYS A 468 -1.20 -1.60 -13.22
CA CYS A 468 -0.43 -2.25 -14.27
C CYS A 468 0.76 -3.01 -13.69
N ALA A 469 1.55 -2.40 -12.79
CA ALA A 469 2.68 -3.07 -12.14
C ALA A 469 2.26 -4.27 -11.27
N THR A 470 1.06 -4.23 -10.65
CA THR A 470 0.51 -5.37 -9.90
C THR A 470 0.19 -6.54 -10.84
N GLN A 471 -0.43 -6.25 -11.98
CA GLN A 471 -0.76 -7.25 -13.00
C GLN A 471 0.51 -7.80 -13.66
N MET A 472 1.49 -6.95 -13.95
CA MET A 472 2.80 -7.37 -14.47
C MET A 472 3.52 -8.29 -13.50
N ALA A 473 3.54 -7.96 -12.20
CA ALA A 473 4.16 -8.81 -11.20
C ALA A 473 3.52 -10.20 -11.14
N ASP A 474 2.18 -10.26 -11.23
CA ASP A 474 1.42 -11.52 -11.29
C ASP A 474 1.77 -12.32 -12.56
N ASN A 475 1.81 -11.65 -13.72
CA ASN A 475 2.20 -12.25 -15.00
C ASN A 475 3.65 -12.74 -15.01
N PHE A 476 4.55 -12.10 -14.25
CA PHE A 476 5.93 -12.55 -14.05
C PHE A 476 6.04 -13.71 -13.03
N GLY A 477 4.91 -14.23 -12.53
CA GLY A 477 4.89 -15.35 -11.58
C GLY A 477 5.31 -14.98 -10.16
N ILE A 478 5.34 -13.69 -9.81
CA ILE A 478 5.69 -13.26 -8.45
C ILE A 478 4.55 -13.69 -7.50
N PRO A 479 4.84 -14.37 -6.37
CA PRO A 479 3.80 -14.80 -5.45
C PRO A 479 2.93 -13.65 -4.94
N ALA A 480 1.60 -13.82 -4.95
CA ALA A 480 0.64 -12.81 -4.51
C ALA A 480 0.91 -12.25 -3.10
N ALA A 481 1.50 -13.06 -2.22
CA ALA A 481 1.93 -12.61 -0.89
C ALA A 481 3.02 -11.52 -0.95
N GLN A 482 3.97 -11.61 -1.88
CA GLN A 482 5.02 -10.61 -2.10
C GLN A 482 4.45 -9.34 -2.73
N ILE A 483 3.55 -9.48 -3.70
CA ILE A 483 2.80 -8.36 -4.31
C ILE A 483 1.98 -7.64 -3.23
N SER A 484 1.25 -8.39 -2.39
CA SER A 484 0.47 -7.85 -1.27
C SER A 484 1.33 -7.12 -0.23
N ARG A 485 2.53 -7.64 0.06
CA ARG A 485 3.51 -6.99 0.96
C ARG A 485 4.04 -5.67 0.40
N MET A 486 4.33 -5.60 -0.90
CA MET A 486 4.72 -4.34 -1.55
C MET A 486 3.55 -3.35 -1.55
N GLY A 487 2.37 -3.80 -1.99
CA GLY A 487 1.17 -2.98 -2.12
C GLY A 487 0.52 -2.58 -0.79
N LYS A 488 0.97 -3.10 0.35
CA LYS A 488 0.39 -2.87 1.69
C LYS A 488 -1.07 -3.32 1.78
N TRP A 489 -1.35 -4.50 1.22
CA TRP A 489 -2.68 -5.12 1.26
C TRP A 489 -2.80 -6.26 2.26
N SER A 490 -1.68 -6.73 2.83
CA SER A 490 -1.69 -7.79 3.83
C SER A 490 -2.33 -7.32 5.13
N THR A 491 -3.33 -8.06 5.60
CA THR A 491 -4.03 -7.77 6.85
C THR A 491 -3.55 -8.62 8.03
N ASP A 492 -2.61 -9.54 7.80
CA ASP A 492 -2.12 -10.43 8.85
C ASP A 492 -1.14 -9.71 9.79
N VAL A 493 -1.14 -10.12 11.06
CA VAL A 493 -0.31 -9.50 12.11
C VAL A 493 1.17 -9.72 11.84
N MET A 494 1.56 -10.88 11.29
CA MET A 494 2.97 -11.19 11.01
C MET A 494 3.58 -10.17 10.04
N THR A 495 2.94 -9.97 8.88
CA THR A 495 3.38 -8.97 7.90
C THR A 495 3.35 -7.56 8.48
N ASN A 496 2.35 -7.25 9.30
CA ASN A 496 2.11 -5.90 9.78
C ASN A 496 2.94 -5.48 11.00
N SER A 497 3.44 -6.44 11.79
CA SER A 497 4.07 -6.17 13.09
C SER A 497 5.46 -6.82 13.25
N TYR A 498 5.78 -7.86 12.48
CA TYR A 498 6.99 -8.66 12.68
C TYR A 498 7.92 -8.69 11.46
N LEU A 499 7.39 -8.58 10.25
CA LEU A 499 8.22 -8.60 9.04
C LEU A 499 8.78 -7.21 8.71
N ASN A 500 10.01 -6.94 9.15
CA ASN A 500 10.76 -5.73 8.78
C ASN A 500 11.51 -5.88 7.44
N THR A 501 11.40 -7.04 6.78
CA THR A 501 12.10 -7.30 5.51
C THR A 501 11.31 -6.79 4.31
N VAL A 502 12.02 -6.28 3.32
CA VAL A 502 11.46 -5.87 2.03
C VAL A 502 11.10 -7.09 1.18
N PRO A 503 10.07 -7.00 0.30
CA PRO A 503 9.61 -8.13 -0.51
C PRO A 503 10.59 -8.42 -1.66
N ARG A 504 11.67 -9.15 -1.35
CA ARG A 504 12.80 -9.39 -2.28
C ARG A 504 12.40 -10.03 -3.61
N GLN A 505 11.49 -11.00 -3.60
CA GLN A 505 11.04 -11.65 -4.83
C GLN A 505 10.29 -10.68 -5.74
N PHE A 506 9.43 -9.83 -5.17
CA PHE A 506 8.77 -8.77 -5.93
C PHE A 506 9.80 -7.80 -6.53
N MET A 507 10.70 -7.28 -5.70
CA MET A 507 11.72 -6.31 -6.13
C MET A 507 12.59 -6.86 -7.27
N ARG A 508 12.97 -8.13 -7.19
CA ARG A 508 13.77 -8.80 -8.22
C ARG A 508 12.98 -9.03 -9.51
N GLY A 509 11.80 -9.65 -9.42
CA GLY A 509 11.00 -9.97 -10.60
C GLY A 509 10.60 -8.73 -11.39
N ILE A 510 10.13 -7.68 -10.71
CA ILE A 510 9.76 -6.43 -11.40
C ILE A 510 10.97 -5.68 -11.98
N ALA A 511 12.16 -5.88 -11.42
CA ALA A 511 13.40 -5.27 -11.91
C ALA A 511 14.07 -6.07 -13.06
N GLY A 512 13.42 -7.15 -13.52
CA GLY A 512 13.89 -7.99 -14.63
C GLY A 512 14.81 -9.14 -14.21
N PHE A 513 14.86 -9.48 -12.92
CA PHE A 513 15.64 -10.62 -12.42
C PHE A 513 14.72 -11.77 -12.05
N ASP A 514 15.06 -12.96 -12.51
CA ASP A 514 14.40 -14.18 -12.06
C ASP A 514 14.70 -14.42 -10.57
N THR A 515 13.89 -15.24 -9.90
CA THR A 515 14.03 -15.49 -8.46
C THR A 515 15.34 -16.17 -8.10
N ASP A 516 15.88 -16.99 -9.02
CA ASP A 516 17.00 -17.91 -8.76
C ASP A 516 18.30 -17.54 -9.49
N THR A 517 18.29 -16.47 -10.29
CA THR A 517 19.51 -16.00 -10.98
C THR A 517 20.39 -15.20 -10.04
N GLU A 518 21.66 -14.99 -10.40
CA GLU A 518 22.46 -14.00 -9.68
C GLU A 518 21.98 -12.57 -10.00
N TYR A 519 22.08 -11.66 -9.03
CA TYR A 519 21.88 -10.24 -9.30
C TYR A 519 23.09 -9.73 -10.08
N HIS A 520 22.87 -9.39 -11.35
CA HIS A 520 23.92 -8.93 -12.24
C HIS A 520 23.45 -7.82 -13.18
N ILE A 521 24.27 -6.78 -13.34
CA ILE A 521 23.98 -5.64 -14.22
C ILE A 521 25.26 -5.34 -15.01
N PRO A 522 25.30 -5.58 -16.34
CA PRO A 522 26.50 -5.39 -17.16
C PRO A 522 27.07 -3.97 -17.08
N ARG A 523 26.20 -2.94 -17.18
CA ARG A 523 26.62 -1.53 -17.01
C ARG A 523 27.11 -1.18 -15.59
N GLY A 524 26.97 -2.11 -14.64
CA GLY A 524 27.40 -1.96 -13.26
C GLY A 524 28.81 -2.50 -12.98
N ILE A 525 29.46 -3.13 -13.97
CA ILE A 525 30.76 -3.80 -13.82
C ILE A 525 31.91 -2.79 -13.70
N GLU A 526 32.01 -1.84 -14.65
CA GLU A 526 33.08 -0.85 -14.62
C GLU A 526 32.86 0.15 -13.46
N GLU A 527 33.87 0.27 -12.59
CA GLU A 527 33.88 1.22 -11.48
C GLU A 527 34.53 2.54 -11.94
N PRO A 528 33.86 3.70 -11.81
CA PRO A 528 34.47 4.97 -12.16
C PRO A 528 35.62 5.33 -11.21
N CYS A 529 36.66 5.96 -11.74
CA CYS A 529 37.79 6.44 -10.95
C CYS A 529 37.35 7.52 -9.93
N GLN A 530 38.16 7.72 -8.89
CA GLN A 530 37.79 8.63 -7.81
C GLN A 530 37.69 10.08 -8.27
N GLU A 531 38.55 10.50 -9.20
CA GLU A 531 38.53 11.83 -9.81
C GLU A 531 37.20 12.10 -10.50
N LEU A 532 36.70 11.13 -11.29
CA LEU A 532 35.42 11.26 -11.98
C LEU A 532 34.25 11.26 -10.98
N LYS A 533 34.29 10.39 -9.96
CA LYS A 533 33.29 10.39 -8.89
C LYS A 533 33.24 11.74 -8.17
N ASN A 534 34.39 12.36 -7.88
CA ASN A 534 34.45 13.66 -7.19
C ASN A 534 33.77 14.80 -7.94
N LEU A 535 33.61 14.70 -9.26
CA LEU A 535 32.87 15.68 -10.06
C LEU A 535 31.35 15.59 -9.87
N VAL A 536 30.83 14.46 -9.40
CA VAL A 536 29.40 14.19 -9.24
C VAL A 536 29.00 14.28 -7.76
N PHE A 537 27.91 15.00 -7.50
CA PHE A 537 27.37 15.27 -6.14
C PHE A 537 28.43 15.59 -5.06
N PRO A 538 29.28 16.61 -5.26
CA PRO A 538 30.40 16.88 -4.33
C PRO A 538 29.93 17.18 -2.90
N MET A 539 28.80 17.88 -2.75
CA MET A 539 28.22 18.19 -1.42
C MET A 539 27.80 16.96 -0.61
N ALA A 540 27.58 15.81 -1.27
CA ALA A 540 27.23 14.59 -0.58
C ALA A 540 28.39 14.08 0.30
N ASP A 541 29.65 14.20 -0.16
CA ASP A 541 30.81 13.79 0.63
C ASP A 541 31.03 14.74 1.81
N TYR A 542 30.95 16.04 1.55
CA TYR A 542 31.06 17.08 2.58
C TYR A 542 30.06 16.87 3.73
N TRP A 543 28.78 16.70 3.41
CA TRP A 543 27.75 16.48 4.43
C TRP A 543 27.86 15.11 5.08
N TYR A 544 28.20 14.06 4.32
CA TYR A 544 28.35 12.72 4.87
C TYR A 544 29.47 12.66 5.91
N GLU A 545 30.61 13.31 5.65
CA GLU A 545 31.72 13.39 6.60
C GLU A 545 31.29 14.13 7.87
N ARG A 546 30.65 15.30 7.75
CA ARG A 546 30.15 16.07 8.91
C ARG A 546 29.13 15.29 9.74
N VAL A 547 28.17 14.63 9.09
CA VAL A 547 27.15 13.82 9.78
C VAL A 547 27.77 12.59 10.44
N SER A 548 28.70 11.90 9.78
CA SER A 548 29.33 10.68 10.28
C SER A 548 30.29 10.94 11.44
N THR A 549 31.00 12.07 11.39
CA THR A 549 31.91 12.53 12.46
C THR A 549 31.19 13.25 13.60
N LYS A 550 29.85 13.30 13.56
CA LYS A 550 29.01 14.00 14.54
C LYS A 550 29.33 15.51 14.64
N ASN A 551 29.85 16.10 13.57
CA ASN A 551 30.15 17.52 13.44
C ASN A 551 28.97 18.32 12.83
N VAL A 552 27.77 18.01 13.31
CA VAL A 552 26.51 18.70 13.02
C VAL A 552 25.73 18.88 14.32
N PRO A 553 24.99 19.99 14.50
CA PRO A 553 24.26 20.25 15.74
C PRO A 553 23.22 19.17 16.06
N GLN A 554 22.56 18.60 15.05
CA GLN A 554 21.57 17.54 15.21
C GLN A 554 21.99 16.25 14.49
N HIS A 555 22.06 15.15 15.23
CA HIS A 555 22.31 13.82 14.65
C HIS A 555 21.04 13.22 14.05
N SER A 556 21.17 12.65 12.85
CA SER A 556 20.04 12.09 12.11
C SER A 556 20.45 10.83 11.35
N VAL A 557 19.85 9.69 11.70
CA VAL A 557 20.04 8.43 10.98
C VAL A 557 19.53 8.55 9.55
N SER A 558 18.41 9.26 9.34
CA SER A 558 17.87 9.52 8.01
C SER A 558 18.84 10.32 7.16
N ALA A 559 19.51 11.33 7.72
CA ALA A 559 20.51 12.12 6.98
C ALA A 559 21.68 11.24 6.54
N ALA A 560 22.23 10.41 7.44
CA ALA A 560 23.30 9.48 7.10
C ALA A 560 22.90 8.52 5.98
N ARG A 561 21.71 7.91 6.08
CA ARG A 561 21.20 6.93 5.09
C ARG A 561 20.86 7.57 3.74
N PHE A 562 20.35 8.79 3.72
CA PHE A 562 20.11 9.56 2.51
C PHE A 562 21.43 9.96 1.84
N LEU A 563 22.41 10.43 2.60
CA LEU A 563 23.72 10.80 2.07
C LEU A 563 24.49 9.58 1.51
N MET A 564 24.36 8.41 2.15
CA MET A 564 24.86 7.15 1.57
C MET A 564 24.22 6.86 0.21
N LEU A 565 22.93 7.12 0.05
CA LEU A 565 22.23 6.94 -1.23
C LEU A 565 22.80 7.87 -2.30
N VAL A 566 22.97 9.16 -1.97
CA VAL A 566 23.53 10.13 -2.92
C VAL A 566 25.00 9.79 -3.25
N LYS A 567 25.78 9.27 -2.28
CA LYS A 567 27.12 8.74 -2.53
C LYS A 567 27.09 7.53 -3.47
N CYS A 568 26.15 6.60 -3.30
CA CYS A 568 25.94 5.50 -4.25
C CYS A 568 25.57 6.01 -5.65
N PHE A 569 24.80 7.09 -5.74
CA PHE A 569 24.51 7.75 -7.01
C PHE A 569 25.75 8.28 -7.71
N LYS A 570 26.84 8.62 -7.01
CA LYS A 570 28.07 9.04 -7.70
C LYS A 570 28.59 7.98 -8.68
N THR A 571 28.50 6.70 -8.32
CA THR A 571 28.86 5.58 -9.19
C THR A 571 27.73 5.23 -10.15
N THR A 572 26.53 4.97 -9.62
CA THR A 572 25.42 4.45 -10.44
C THR A 572 24.92 5.45 -11.47
N PHE A 573 24.97 6.76 -11.19
CA PHE A 573 24.68 7.81 -12.17
C PHE A 573 25.63 7.78 -13.35
N LEU A 574 26.94 7.68 -13.11
CA LEU A 574 27.95 7.65 -14.19
C LEU A 574 27.77 6.42 -15.06
N GLN A 575 27.57 5.25 -14.43
CA GLN A 575 27.28 3.98 -15.12
C GLN A 575 26.00 4.06 -15.96
N ASP A 576 24.90 4.56 -15.38
CA ASP A 576 23.64 4.72 -16.10
C ASP A 576 23.75 5.78 -17.20
N ALA A 577 24.53 6.85 -16.99
CA ALA A 577 24.77 7.91 -17.96
C ALA A 577 25.56 7.48 -19.19
N ALA A 578 26.53 6.57 -19.03
CA ALA A 578 27.26 5.99 -20.14
C ALA A 578 26.29 5.38 -21.17
N VAL A 579 25.29 4.63 -20.72
CA VAL A 579 24.29 3.99 -21.58
C VAL A 579 23.19 4.95 -22.02
N MET A 580 22.67 5.78 -21.11
CA MET A 580 21.59 6.73 -21.41
C MET A 580 21.99 7.78 -22.45
N MET A 581 23.27 8.14 -22.52
CA MET A 581 23.77 9.10 -23.51
C MET A 581 23.55 8.62 -24.95
N ASP A 582 23.59 7.32 -25.20
CA ASP A 582 23.31 6.75 -26.52
C ASP A 582 21.80 6.62 -26.79
N MET A 583 20.98 6.53 -25.75
CA MET A 583 19.53 6.39 -25.86
C MET A 583 18.77 7.71 -26.00
N ILE A 584 19.29 8.80 -25.41
CA ILE A 584 18.69 10.15 -25.48
C ILE A 584 19.75 11.19 -25.90
N PRO A 585 20.41 11.04 -27.05
CA PRO A 585 21.61 11.79 -27.42
C PRO A 585 21.41 13.31 -27.48
N ASP A 586 20.22 13.76 -27.82
CA ASP A 586 19.90 15.19 -27.98
C ASP A 586 19.54 15.88 -26.65
N HIS A 587 19.48 15.15 -25.53
CA HIS A 587 19.04 15.71 -24.26
C HIS A 587 20.04 16.75 -23.71
N PRO A 588 19.60 17.95 -23.27
CA PRO A 588 20.50 19.02 -22.84
C PRO A 588 21.40 18.68 -21.64
N ILE A 589 21.06 17.65 -20.87
CA ILE A 589 21.87 17.18 -19.73
C ILE A 589 23.33 16.89 -20.13
N TRP A 590 23.54 16.41 -21.37
CA TRP A 590 24.87 16.08 -21.91
C TRP A 590 25.74 17.30 -22.20
N ARG A 591 25.18 18.51 -22.17
CA ARG A 591 25.95 19.76 -22.30
C ARG A 591 26.84 20.01 -21.09
N HIS A 592 26.54 19.39 -19.95
CA HIS A 592 27.31 19.53 -18.72
C HIS A 592 28.77 19.09 -18.90
N LYS A 593 29.70 19.83 -18.30
CA LYS A 593 31.15 19.68 -18.53
C LYS A 593 31.70 18.28 -18.23
N ILE A 594 31.11 17.56 -17.27
CA ILE A 594 31.56 16.22 -16.85
C ILE A 594 31.57 15.26 -18.04
N PHE A 595 30.53 15.33 -18.88
CA PHE A 595 30.35 14.45 -20.03
C PHE A 595 31.32 14.71 -21.19
N LYS A 596 32.03 15.85 -21.15
CA LYS A 596 33.04 16.23 -22.13
C LYS A 596 34.47 15.93 -21.66
N THR A 597 34.63 15.44 -20.43
CA THR A 597 35.96 15.10 -19.89
C THR A 597 36.46 13.79 -20.48
N GLN A 598 37.78 13.69 -20.69
CA GLN A 598 38.40 12.45 -21.15
C GLN A 598 38.14 11.28 -20.19
N LEU A 599 38.12 11.57 -18.88
CA LEU A 599 37.77 10.60 -17.84
C LEU A 599 36.41 9.94 -18.09
N PHE A 600 35.38 10.72 -18.40
CA PHE A 600 34.05 10.18 -18.69
C PHE A 600 33.99 9.46 -20.03
N ILE A 601 34.65 9.99 -21.07
CA ILE A 601 34.64 9.39 -22.41
C ILE A 601 35.30 8.00 -22.39
N ASP A 602 36.43 7.85 -21.71
CA ASP A 602 37.11 6.55 -21.58
C ASP A 602 36.31 5.59 -20.70
N PHE A 603 35.73 6.09 -19.60
CA PHE A 603 34.83 5.29 -18.76
C PHE A 603 33.61 4.78 -19.53
N LYS A 604 32.92 5.65 -20.28
CA LYS A 604 31.76 5.28 -21.12
C LYS A 604 32.12 4.17 -22.10
N ARG A 605 33.28 4.26 -22.76
CA ARG A 605 33.75 3.24 -23.71
C ARG A 605 33.81 1.85 -23.07
N LYS A 606 34.35 1.76 -21.85
CA LYS A 606 34.44 0.50 -21.11
C LYS A 606 33.09 -0.01 -20.63
N VAL A 607 32.23 0.86 -20.10
CA VAL A 607 30.86 0.48 -19.71
C VAL A 607 30.11 -0.10 -20.91
N ASN A 608 30.17 0.57 -22.07
CA ASN A 608 29.51 0.09 -23.28
C ASN A 608 30.09 -1.26 -23.74
N ALA A 609 31.41 -1.48 -23.64
CA ALA A 609 32.00 -2.78 -23.93
C ALA A 609 31.43 -3.91 -23.07
N HIS A 610 31.24 -3.68 -21.77
CA HIS A 610 30.60 -4.66 -20.88
C HIS A 610 29.12 -4.90 -21.21
N VAL A 611 28.41 -3.84 -21.60
CA VAL A 611 26.99 -3.93 -22.01
C VAL A 611 26.85 -4.70 -23.31
N ASP A 612 27.68 -4.42 -24.32
CA ASP A 612 27.67 -5.06 -25.62
C ASP A 612 28.06 -6.53 -25.55
N ALA A 613 28.99 -6.87 -24.64
CA ALA A 613 29.38 -8.25 -24.38
C ALA A 613 28.32 -9.07 -23.61
N ASP A 614 27.29 -8.43 -23.04
CA ASP A 614 26.38 -8.99 -22.04
C ASP A 614 27.12 -9.85 -20.99
N GLU A 615 28.28 -9.34 -20.55
CA GLU A 615 29.25 -10.13 -19.80
C GLU A 615 28.62 -10.64 -18.51
N GLN A 616 28.46 -11.96 -18.37
CA GLN A 616 27.87 -12.60 -17.21
C GLN A 616 28.97 -12.96 -16.19
N PRO A 617 28.71 -12.94 -14.87
CA PRO A 617 29.71 -13.31 -13.88
C PRO A 617 30.08 -14.80 -14.02
N ASP A 618 31.36 -15.14 -13.83
CA ASP A 618 31.93 -16.49 -14.01
C ASP A 618 31.16 -17.59 -13.25
N SER A 619 30.62 -17.25 -12.07
CA SER A 619 29.74 -18.10 -11.25
C SER A 619 28.49 -18.58 -12.00
N SER A 620 27.91 -17.72 -12.84
CA SER A 620 26.73 -18.02 -13.63
C SER A 620 27.04 -18.91 -14.84
N ILE A 621 28.23 -18.74 -15.43
CA ILE A 621 28.74 -19.56 -16.54
C ILE A 621 28.93 -21.00 -16.05
N ILE A 622 29.58 -21.20 -14.90
CA ILE A 622 29.76 -22.54 -14.31
C ILE A 622 28.39 -23.21 -14.04
N SER A 623 27.40 -22.46 -13.57
CA SER A 623 26.05 -22.99 -13.30
C SER A 623 25.25 -23.36 -14.56
N LYS A 624 25.50 -22.69 -15.68
CA LYS A 624 24.84 -22.94 -16.97
C LYS A 624 25.53 -24.03 -17.78
N PHE A 625 26.86 -24.12 -17.69
CA PHE A 625 27.67 -25.01 -18.54
C PHE A 625 28.16 -26.28 -17.84
N ALA A 626 27.96 -26.42 -16.52
CA ALA A 626 28.30 -27.64 -15.79
C ALA A 626 27.28 -27.96 -14.66
N PRO A 627 26.00 -28.19 -14.98
CA PRO A 627 24.97 -28.54 -14.00
C PRO A 627 25.34 -29.82 -13.22
N GLU A 628 26.01 -30.80 -13.82
CA GLU A 628 26.49 -31.99 -13.10
C GLU A 628 27.56 -31.64 -12.05
N VAL A 629 28.44 -30.67 -12.30
CA VAL A 629 29.47 -30.24 -11.33
C VAL A 629 28.82 -29.54 -10.13
N LYS A 630 27.78 -28.72 -10.37
CA LYS A 630 26.98 -28.11 -9.30
C LYS A 630 26.27 -29.17 -8.46
N GLN A 631 25.73 -30.20 -9.10
CA GLN A 631 25.04 -31.30 -8.44
C GLN A 631 26.02 -32.19 -7.65
N GLN A 632 27.21 -32.45 -8.19
CA GLN A 632 28.28 -33.17 -7.48
C GLN A 632 28.82 -32.38 -6.29
N LEU A 633 29.02 -31.06 -6.41
CA LEU A 633 29.45 -30.22 -5.29
C LEU A 633 28.38 -30.15 -4.18
N GLN A 634 27.09 -30.13 -4.54
CA GLN A 634 26.00 -30.27 -3.58
C GLN A 634 25.98 -31.67 -2.94
N GLY A 635 26.24 -32.72 -3.72
CA GLY A 635 26.40 -34.09 -3.21
C GLY A 635 27.55 -34.21 -2.22
N ILE A 636 28.71 -33.63 -2.52
CA ILE A 636 29.88 -33.56 -1.64
C ILE A 636 29.55 -32.74 -0.39
N ARG A 637 28.89 -31.60 -0.52
CA ARG A 637 28.48 -30.77 0.62
C ARG A 637 27.51 -31.52 1.54
N ASN A 638 26.56 -32.26 0.97
CA ASN A 638 25.64 -33.10 1.73
C ASN A 638 26.38 -34.26 2.39
N MET A 639 27.32 -34.93 1.71
CA MET A 639 28.19 -35.95 2.31
C MET A 639 29.04 -35.39 3.46
N ILE A 640 29.62 -34.20 3.32
CA ILE A 640 30.40 -33.56 4.38
C ILE A 640 29.50 -33.20 5.56
N SER A 641 28.29 -32.67 5.33
CA SER A 641 27.33 -32.41 6.40
C SER A 641 26.87 -33.70 7.09
N THR A 642 26.68 -34.79 6.35
CA THR A 642 26.37 -36.12 6.91
C THR A 642 27.56 -36.66 7.71
N MET A 643 28.79 -36.57 7.20
CA MET A 643 29.99 -37.00 7.93
C MET A 643 30.26 -36.15 9.19
N MET A 644 29.95 -34.84 9.15
CA MET A 644 30.04 -33.96 10.32
C MET A 644 28.94 -34.25 11.34
N ALA A 645 27.75 -34.64 10.90
CA ALA A 645 26.66 -35.09 11.78
C ALA A 645 26.96 -36.47 12.40
N GLU A 646 27.62 -37.37 11.66
CA GLU A 646 28.01 -38.70 12.13
C GLU A 646 29.23 -38.69 13.06
N ARG A 647 30.08 -37.65 13.01
CA ARG A 647 31.24 -37.48 13.91
C ARG A 647 30.94 -36.76 15.23
N GLY A 648 29.68 -36.57 15.59
CA GLY A 648 29.26 -35.94 16.84
C GLY A 648 29.50 -36.74 18.13
N ASN A 649 30.53 -37.58 18.21
CA ASN A 649 30.95 -38.24 19.46
C ASN A 649 32.38 -38.86 19.36
N GLN A 650 33.43 -38.03 19.34
CA GLN A 650 34.73 -38.30 19.99
C GLN A 650 35.71 -37.12 19.77
N PRO A 651 36.45 -36.67 20.81
CA PRO A 651 37.45 -35.61 20.65
C PRO A 651 38.80 -36.20 20.21
N LEU A 652 39.35 -35.70 19.09
CA LEU A 652 40.75 -35.90 18.76
C LEU A 652 41.53 -34.60 19.06
N GLN A 653 42.34 -34.67 20.10
CA GLN A 653 43.48 -33.79 20.30
C GLN A 653 44.48 -34.05 19.16
N MET A 654 44.77 -33.05 18.33
CA MET A 654 45.95 -33.09 17.47
C MET A 654 46.45 -31.66 17.23
N SER A 655 47.57 -31.35 17.89
CA SER A 655 48.36 -30.14 17.70
C SER A 655 48.93 -30.09 16.29
N VAL A 656 48.64 -29.02 15.53
CA VAL A 656 49.36 -28.72 14.29
C VAL A 656 50.38 -27.62 14.59
N ARG A 657 51.66 -28.00 14.52
CA ARG A 657 52.78 -27.06 14.45
C ARG A 657 52.76 -26.40 13.08
N PHE A 658 52.85 -25.07 13.07
CA PHE A 658 53.13 -24.29 11.87
C PHE A 658 54.53 -24.65 11.37
N ASN A 659 54.64 -24.93 10.07
CA ASN A 659 55.88 -24.71 9.33
C ASN A 659 55.56 -23.92 8.07
N ASP A 660 56.15 -22.75 8.03
CA ASP A 660 56.06 -21.72 7.01
C ASP A 660 57.28 -21.86 6.09
N SER A 661 57.05 -22.06 4.79
CA SER A 661 58.02 -22.04 3.67
C SER A 661 57.17 -22.24 2.41
N GLY A 662 57.09 -21.37 1.41
CA GLY A 662 58.07 -20.42 0.89
C GLY A 662 58.23 -20.72 -0.60
N ALA A 663 57.61 -19.88 -1.43
CA ALA A 663 58.00 -19.51 -2.79
C ALA A 663 57.71 -20.43 -4.02
N SER A 664 57.20 -19.73 -5.05
CA SER A 664 57.56 -19.78 -6.48
C SER A 664 56.78 -20.66 -7.47
N ALA A 665 56.26 -19.95 -8.49
CA ALA A 665 56.29 -20.20 -9.94
C ALA A 665 56.48 -21.66 -10.43
N SER A 666 55.84 -22.14 -11.51
CA SER A 666 55.66 -21.51 -12.81
C SER A 666 54.77 -22.40 -13.68
N VAL A 667 54.20 -21.78 -14.71
CA VAL A 667 53.60 -22.39 -15.91
C VAL A 667 54.64 -23.26 -16.63
N GLU A 668 54.27 -24.47 -17.10
CA GLU A 668 54.43 -24.89 -18.51
C GLU A 668 53.89 -26.29 -18.84
N ASN A 669 53.22 -26.30 -19.98
CA ASN A 669 52.74 -27.36 -20.87
C ASN A 669 53.54 -28.68 -20.91
N TYR A 670 52.88 -29.80 -21.24
CA TYR A 670 52.94 -30.40 -22.58
C TYR A 670 52.05 -31.65 -22.71
N THR A 671 51.36 -31.69 -23.84
CA THR A 671 50.63 -32.75 -24.52
C THR A 671 51.50 -33.97 -24.82
N THR A 672 50.95 -35.20 -24.76
CA THR A 672 51.13 -36.28 -25.79
C THR A 672 50.34 -37.55 -25.43
N HIS A 673 49.50 -38.02 -26.37
CA HIS A 673 48.96 -39.38 -26.50
C HIS A 673 50.05 -40.34 -27.09
N PRO A 674 49.84 -41.61 -27.57
CA PRO A 674 48.64 -42.49 -27.67
C PRO A 674 48.88 -44.04 -27.48
N SER A 675 47.82 -44.84 -27.74
CA SER A 675 47.78 -46.25 -28.28
C SER A 675 47.71 -47.40 -27.25
N ALA A 676 46.96 -48.51 -27.42
CA ALA A 676 46.26 -49.18 -28.54
C ALA A 676 45.10 -50.06 -27.98
N SER A 677 43.89 -50.10 -28.58
CA SER A 677 43.34 -51.17 -29.47
C SER A 677 43.24 -52.57 -28.81
N CYS A 678 42.10 -53.29 -28.73
CA CYS A 678 41.22 -53.79 -29.80
C CYS A 678 39.95 -54.52 -29.20
N PRO A 679 39.03 -55.17 -29.97
CA PRO A 679 37.56 -54.89 -29.99
C PRO A 679 36.68 -56.18 -29.74
N PRO A 680 35.47 -56.43 -30.33
CA PRO A 680 34.15 -55.86 -29.97
C PRO A 680 32.91 -56.85 -30.00
N ILE A 681 31.67 -56.31 -29.79
CA ILE A 681 30.30 -56.75 -30.25
C ILE A 681 29.65 -57.97 -29.51
N PRO A 682 28.29 -58.09 -29.33
CA PRO A 682 27.17 -57.35 -29.95
C PRO A 682 26.10 -56.71 -29.04
N ALA A 683 25.38 -55.78 -29.68
CA ALA A 683 24.05 -55.28 -29.34
C ALA A 683 22.96 -56.01 -30.16
N VAL A 684 21.73 -56.08 -29.61
CA VAL A 684 20.40 -56.18 -30.27
C VAL A 684 19.40 -55.62 -29.23
N ASP A 685 18.83 -54.41 -29.39
CA ASP A 685 17.54 -54.08 -30.06
C ASP A 685 16.31 -54.76 -29.40
N THR A 686 15.14 -54.17 -29.14
CA THR A 686 14.45 -52.98 -29.71
C THR A 686 13.17 -52.68 -28.89
N ASN A 687 12.86 -51.38 -28.77
CA ASN A 687 11.56 -50.69 -28.86
C ASN A 687 10.22 -51.21 -28.26
N ASN A 688 9.50 -50.19 -27.77
CA ASN A 688 8.06 -49.89 -27.85
C ASN A 688 7.12 -50.24 -26.68
N GLU A 689 6.57 -49.15 -26.13
CA GLU A 689 5.13 -48.81 -26.06
C GLU A 689 4.48 -48.58 -24.68
N THR A 690 4.05 -47.32 -24.51
CA THR A 690 2.75 -46.83 -23.99
C THR A 690 2.34 -47.04 -22.52
N SER A 691 1.86 -45.93 -21.92
CA SER A 691 1.28 -45.76 -20.57
C SER A 691 0.04 -46.66 -20.30
N PRO A 692 -0.42 -46.89 -19.04
CA PRO A 692 -1.14 -45.86 -18.25
C PRO A 692 -1.05 -45.92 -16.70
N LEU A 693 -1.43 -44.81 -16.05
CA LEU A 693 -1.91 -44.68 -14.65
C LEU A 693 -3.29 -45.39 -14.46
N PRO A 694 -3.95 -45.36 -13.28
CA PRO A 694 -3.54 -45.71 -11.90
C PRO A 694 -4.60 -46.59 -11.20
N SER A 695 -4.30 -47.20 -10.04
CA SER A 695 -5.32 -47.37 -8.98
C SER A 695 -4.75 -47.80 -7.63
N SER A 696 -5.11 -47.00 -6.63
CA SER A 696 -5.62 -47.36 -5.30
C SER A 696 -5.01 -48.55 -4.58
N ALA A 697 -4.18 -48.25 -3.57
CA ALA A 697 -3.90 -49.17 -2.47
C ALA A 697 -4.79 -48.82 -1.27
N ALA A 698 -5.59 -49.80 -0.88
CA ALA A 698 -6.32 -49.86 0.38
C ALA A 698 -5.38 -50.08 1.57
N ILE A 699 -5.91 -49.71 2.73
CA ILE A 699 -5.33 -49.78 4.07
C ILE A 699 -5.10 -51.24 4.48
N ASP A 700 -3.98 -51.50 5.15
CA ASP A 700 -3.84 -52.61 6.08
C ASP A 700 -3.34 -52.11 7.44
N THR A 701 -3.93 -52.65 8.50
CA THR A 701 -3.86 -52.18 9.89
C THR A 701 -3.22 -53.22 10.82
N THR A 702 -2.77 -52.76 12.00
CA THR A 702 -2.23 -53.47 13.21
C THR A 702 -0.70 -53.61 13.24
N SER A 703 0.08 -53.22 14.27
CA SER A 703 -0.13 -52.69 15.64
C SER A 703 1.22 -52.10 16.18
N PRO A 704 1.32 -51.50 17.39
CA PRO A 704 1.79 -50.13 17.57
C PRO A 704 3.15 -49.97 18.28
N ASN A 705 3.95 -49.01 17.83
CA ASN A 705 4.97 -48.35 18.66
C ASN A 705 5.29 -46.96 18.08
N GLN A 706 4.33 -46.03 18.13
CA GLN A 706 4.57 -44.64 17.71
C GLN A 706 5.32 -43.90 18.82
N GLN A 707 6.63 -43.74 18.64
CA GLN A 707 7.43 -42.81 19.43
C GLN A 707 6.83 -41.41 19.31
N LEU A 708 6.60 -40.77 20.45
CA LEU A 708 6.03 -39.44 20.52
C LEU A 708 7.02 -38.43 19.92
N GLN A 709 6.65 -37.80 18.80
CA GLN A 709 7.53 -36.90 18.07
C GLN A 709 7.45 -35.47 18.61
N TYR A 710 8.60 -34.81 18.72
CA TYR A 710 8.72 -33.42 19.16
C TYR A 710 9.34 -32.55 18.06
N THR A 711 8.95 -31.28 18.02
CA THR A 711 9.64 -30.24 17.24
C THR A 711 11.00 -29.92 17.84
N ALA A 712 11.89 -29.28 17.07
CA ALA A 712 13.20 -28.82 17.54
C ALA A 712 13.16 -27.88 18.78
N GLY A 713 11.97 -27.32 19.10
CA GLY A 713 11.72 -26.51 20.30
C GLY A 713 11.07 -27.27 21.47
N GLY A 714 11.05 -28.61 21.46
CA GLY A 714 10.51 -29.44 22.55
C GLY A 714 8.97 -29.46 22.65
N VAL A 715 8.25 -29.03 21.62
CA VAL A 715 6.78 -29.07 21.57
C VAL A 715 6.32 -30.34 20.85
N PRO A 716 5.39 -31.14 21.43
CA PRO A 716 4.79 -32.30 20.78
C PRO A 716 4.20 -32.01 19.41
N ILE A 717 4.46 -32.90 18.44
CA ILE A 717 3.83 -32.89 17.12
C ILE A 717 2.54 -33.72 17.21
N TYR A 718 1.40 -33.06 17.36
CA TYR A 718 0.09 -33.70 17.39
C TYR A 718 -0.92 -32.96 16.49
N THR A 719 -1.70 -33.73 15.74
CA THR A 719 -2.83 -33.24 14.93
C THR A 719 -4.09 -33.97 15.40
N MET A 720 -5.14 -33.24 15.75
CA MET A 720 -6.37 -33.82 16.27
C MET A 720 -7.05 -34.70 15.21
N SER A 721 -7.52 -35.88 15.59
CA SER A 721 -8.04 -36.86 14.63
C SER A 721 -9.29 -36.34 13.91
N ARG A 722 -9.30 -36.40 12.58
CA ARG A 722 -10.48 -36.00 11.77
C ARG A 722 -11.53 -37.11 11.63
N GLU A 723 -11.19 -38.31 12.07
CA GLU A 723 -12.03 -39.51 11.97
C GLU A 723 -13.01 -39.64 13.15
N ILE A 724 -12.82 -38.86 14.22
CA ILE A 724 -13.73 -38.82 15.36
C ILE A 724 -15.04 -38.13 14.97
N THR A 725 -16.13 -38.90 15.03
CA THR A 725 -17.50 -38.47 14.67
C THR A 725 -18.50 -38.50 15.84
N THR A 726 -18.13 -39.08 16.99
CA THR A 726 -18.98 -39.20 18.18
C THR A 726 -18.45 -38.37 19.35
N VAL A 727 -19.35 -37.91 20.23
CA VAL A 727 -19.02 -37.15 21.44
C VAL A 727 -18.16 -37.98 22.40
N GLU A 728 -18.42 -39.29 22.50
CA GLU A 728 -17.65 -40.20 23.36
C GLU A 728 -16.18 -40.31 22.93
N ASN A 729 -15.92 -40.65 21.66
CA ASN A 729 -14.55 -40.65 21.13
C ASN A 729 -13.86 -39.28 21.18
N LEU A 730 -14.62 -38.19 21.04
CA LEU A 730 -14.07 -36.84 21.23
C LEU A 730 -13.68 -36.58 22.69
N TRP A 731 -14.52 -37.01 23.63
CA TRP A 731 -14.23 -36.93 25.06
C TRP A 731 -12.99 -37.75 25.42
N LYS A 732 -12.86 -38.94 24.84
CA LYS A 732 -11.69 -39.82 24.99
C LYS A 732 -10.41 -39.18 24.46
N GLU A 733 -10.42 -38.63 23.25
CA GLU A 733 -9.29 -37.84 22.70
C GLU A 733 -8.90 -36.69 23.64
N TRP A 734 -9.88 -36.09 24.30
CA TRP A 734 -9.67 -34.94 25.16
C TRP A 734 -9.09 -35.27 26.53
N LYS A 735 -9.57 -36.34 27.16
CA LYS A 735 -9.26 -36.71 28.57
C LYS A 735 -8.28 -37.86 28.71
N GLU A 736 -8.32 -38.83 27.83
CA GLU A 736 -7.53 -40.08 27.92
C GLU A 736 -6.46 -40.16 26.82
N GLY A 737 -6.62 -39.38 25.74
CA GLY A 737 -5.77 -39.44 24.56
C GLY A 737 -6.35 -40.30 23.46
N TRP A 738 -5.73 -40.28 22.28
CA TRP A 738 -6.21 -40.99 21.09
C TRP A 738 -5.03 -41.63 20.35
N ASN A 739 -5.17 -42.89 19.95
CA ASN A 739 -4.13 -43.64 19.21
C ASN A 739 -2.72 -43.62 19.85
N GLY A 740 -2.63 -43.63 21.18
CA GLY A 740 -1.36 -43.61 21.91
C GLY A 740 -0.72 -42.22 22.06
N TYR A 741 -1.40 -41.15 21.64
CA TYR A 741 -1.00 -39.76 21.87
C TYR A 741 -1.61 -39.19 23.15
N TRP A 742 -0.99 -38.15 23.71
CA TRP A 742 -1.43 -37.49 24.95
C TRP A 742 -2.86 -36.95 24.86
N PRO A 743 -3.58 -36.89 26.01
CA PRO A 743 -4.83 -36.14 26.12
C PRO A 743 -4.68 -34.70 25.63
N VAL A 744 -5.65 -34.21 24.86
CA VAL A 744 -5.66 -32.81 24.39
C VAL A 744 -5.65 -31.81 25.56
N GLU A 745 -6.24 -32.17 26.70
CA GLU A 745 -6.19 -31.37 27.92
C GLU A 745 -4.78 -31.20 28.48
N GLU A 746 -3.96 -32.26 28.47
CA GLU A 746 -2.56 -32.19 28.90
C GLU A 746 -1.71 -31.38 27.92
N LEU A 747 -1.98 -31.52 26.63
CA LEU A 747 -1.31 -30.73 25.60
C LEU A 747 -1.57 -29.22 25.79
N GLU A 748 -2.82 -28.84 26.05
CA GLU A 748 -3.18 -27.43 26.32
C GLU A 748 -2.59 -26.94 27.65
N LYS A 749 -2.54 -27.77 28.69
CA LYS A 749 -1.96 -27.41 29.99
C LYS A 749 -0.46 -27.15 29.92
N ASN A 750 0.28 -28.00 29.20
CA ASN A 750 1.74 -27.98 29.22
C ASN A 750 2.34 -27.08 28.13
N TRP A 751 1.68 -26.92 26.97
CA TRP A 751 2.22 -26.14 25.84
C TRP A 751 1.28 -25.03 25.34
N GLY A 752 0.08 -24.89 25.92
CA GLY A 752 -0.87 -23.84 25.54
C GLY A 752 -1.18 -23.84 24.04
N ASN A 753 -1.18 -22.67 23.42
CA ASN A 753 -1.49 -22.56 21.99
C ASN A 753 -0.40 -23.11 21.04
N LYS A 754 0.80 -23.47 21.55
CA LYS A 754 1.96 -23.81 20.72
C LYS A 754 1.81 -25.17 20.00
N TRP A 755 1.22 -26.18 20.64
CA TRP A 755 1.05 -27.51 20.04
C TRP A 755 0.00 -27.53 18.91
N ARG A 756 -0.99 -26.62 18.97
CA ARG A 756 -2.14 -26.57 18.04
C ARG A 756 -2.05 -25.50 16.95
N ALA A 757 -0.84 -25.10 16.55
CA ALA A 757 -0.62 -24.06 15.54
C ALA A 757 -1.38 -24.35 14.21
N LYS A 758 -1.45 -25.62 13.79
CA LYS A 758 -2.17 -26.05 12.58
C LYS A 758 -3.65 -26.39 12.80
N ASP A 759 -4.08 -26.58 14.05
CA ASP A 759 -5.40 -27.10 14.43
C ASP A 759 -6.27 -26.13 15.24
N ARG A 760 -5.87 -24.86 15.34
CA ARG A 760 -6.55 -23.83 16.15
C ARG A 760 -8.06 -23.76 15.94
N LYS A 761 -8.52 -23.81 14.68
CA LYS A 761 -9.96 -23.75 14.35
C LYS A 761 -10.69 -25.00 14.82
N TRP A 762 -10.06 -26.17 14.64
CA TRP A 762 -10.62 -27.46 14.99
C TRP A 762 -10.72 -27.65 16.49
N PHE A 763 -9.65 -27.30 17.22
CA PHE A 763 -9.61 -27.26 18.67
C PHE A 763 -10.72 -26.36 19.24
N ASN A 764 -10.85 -25.13 18.73
CA ASN A 764 -11.84 -24.18 19.26
C ASN A 764 -13.28 -24.68 19.08
N ILE A 765 -13.58 -25.39 17.99
CA ILE A 765 -14.92 -25.96 17.75
C ILE A 765 -15.17 -27.16 18.67
N ARG A 766 -14.19 -28.08 18.79
CA ARG A 766 -14.30 -29.27 19.64
C ARG A 766 -14.33 -28.94 21.12
N LYS A 767 -13.59 -27.91 21.56
CA LYS A 767 -13.61 -27.42 22.93
C LYS A 767 -15.02 -27.05 23.37
N GLN A 768 -15.81 -26.40 22.51
CA GLN A 768 -17.20 -26.04 22.85
C GLN A 768 -18.08 -27.25 23.14
N ILE A 769 -17.80 -28.39 22.50
CA ILE A 769 -18.54 -29.64 22.73
C ILE A 769 -18.14 -30.24 24.08
N ILE A 770 -16.85 -30.21 24.41
CA ILE A 770 -16.33 -30.66 25.72
C ILE A 770 -16.84 -29.77 26.86
N ASP A 771 -16.83 -28.44 26.67
CA ASP A 771 -17.39 -27.47 27.62
C ASP A 771 -18.88 -27.75 27.82
N ALA A 772 -19.64 -28.02 26.75
CA ALA A 772 -21.06 -28.38 26.83
C ALA A 772 -21.33 -29.69 27.60
N VAL A 773 -20.47 -30.70 27.48
CA VAL A 773 -20.57 -31.95 28.26
C VAL A 773 -20.29 -31.68 29.74
N ASN A 774 -19.27 -30.87 30.06
CA ASN A 774 -18.98 -30.46 31.43
C ASN A 774 -20.13 -29.63 32.03
N ASP A 775 -20.69 -28.69 31.28
CA ASP A 775 -21.82 -27.87 31.70
C ASP A 775 -23.05 -28.74 32.00
N LEU A 776 -23.32 -29.78 31.20
CA LEU A 776 -24.39 -30.74 31.46
C LEU A 776 -24.14 -31.54 32.74
N HIS A 777 -22.90 -32.01 32.96
CA HIS A 777 -22.51 -32.74 34.16
C HIS A 777 -22.66 -31.88 35.44
N ILE A 778 -22.12 -30.66 35.40
CA ILE A 778 -22.06 -29.75 36.56
C ILE A 778 -23.43 -29.14 36.85
N SER A 779 -24.12 -28.60 35.84
CA SER A 779 -25.36 -27.84 36.05
C SER A 779 -26.57 -28.73 36.36
N HIS A 780 -26.51 -30.01 35.98
CA HIS A 780 -27.64 -30.94 36.15
C HIS A 780 -27.32 -32.15 37.03
N HIS A 781 -26.12 -32.22 37.61
CA HIS A 781 -25.68 -33.31 38.49
C HIS A 781 -25.88 -34.72 37.91
N ILE A 782 -25.78 -34.87 36.58
CA ILE A 782 -25.85 -36.17 35.92
C ILE A 782 -24.45 -36.76 35.75
N PRO A 783 -24.26 -38.09 35.81
CA PRO A 783 -22.99 -38.72 35.51
C PRO A 783 -22.41 -38.27 34.16
N ILE A 784 -21.08 -38.20 34.06
CA ILE A 784 -20.41 -37.69 32.84
C ILE A 784 -20.78 -38.51 31.60
N GLN A 785 -20.94 -39.83 31.76
CA GLN A 785 -21.37 -40.72 30.68
C GLN A 785 -22.80 -40.38 30.22
N ASP A 786 -23.69 -40.02 31.14
CA ASP A 786 -25.06 -39.61 30.80
C ASP A 786 -25.10 -38.25 30.11
N ALA A 787 -24.18 -37.35 30.46
CA ALA A 787 -24.00 -36.08 29.76
C ALA A 787 -23.50 -36.29 28.31
N ILE A 788 -22.53 -37.18 28.11
CA ILE A 788 -22.03 -37.58 26.78
C ILE A 788 -23.17 -38.19 25.95
N ASN A 789 -23.91 -39.15 26.52
CA ASN A 789 -25.03 -39.83 25.86
C ASN A 789 -26.16 -38.84 25.52
N THR A 790 -26.44 -37.88 26.40
CA THR A 790 -27.48 -36.86 26.18
C THR A 790 -27.11 -35.96 25.00
N LEU A 791 -25.87 -35.48 24.93
CA LEU A 791 -25.42 -34.63 23.83
C LEU A 791 -25.33 -35.42 22.51
N GLN A 792 -24.89 -36.68 22.56
CA GLN A 792 -24.86 -37.57 21.40
C GLN A 792 -26.26 -37.87 20.85
N SER A 793 -27.25 -38.10 21.73
CA SER A 793 -28.65 -38.30 21.34
C SER A 793 -29.21 -37.09 20.61
N GLU A 794 -28.87 -35.86 21.05
CA GLU A 794 -29.36 -34.65 20.39
C GLU A 794 -28.73 -34.47 19.00
N ILE A 795 -27.44 -34.78 18.87
CA ILE A 795 -26.74 -34.78 17.57
C ILE A 795 -27.41 -35.77 16.61
N ASN A 796 -27.76 -36.97 17.08
CA ASN A 796 -28.43 -37.99 16.27
C ASN A 796 -29.86 -37.55 15.88
N ASN A 797 -30.65 -37.06 16.85
CA ASN A 797 -32.03 -36.61 16.63
C ASN A 797 -32.14 -35.49 15.60
N ASN A 798 -31.16 -34.58 15.58
CA ASN A 798 -31.13 -33.46 14.64
C ASN A 798 -30.27 -33.72 13.38
N ARG A 799 -29.71 -34.93 13.24
CA ARG A 799 -28.77 -35.33 12.16
C ARG A 799 -27.63 -34.32 11.99
N TRP A 800 -26.99 -33.94 13.09
CA TRP A 800 -25.86 -33.01 13.10
C TRP A 800 -24.52 -33.76 13.05
N SER A 801 -23.49 -33.10 12.52
CA SER A 801 -22.10 -33.52 12.70
C SER A 801 -21.49 -32.81 13.91
N LEU A 802 -20.38 -33.33 14.46
CA LEU A 802 -19.63 -32.66 15.53
C LEU A 802 -19.25 -31.21 15.17
N ASP A 803 -18.83 -30.97 13.92
CA ASP A 803 -18.53 -29.62 13.44
C ASP A 803 -19.77 -28.71 13.46
N LYS A 804 -20.94 -29.23 13.08
CA LYS A 804 -22.19 -28.47 13.08
C LYS A 804 -22.64 -28.08 14.49
N ILE A 805 -22.67 -29.04 15.43
CA ILE A 805 -23.05 -28.75 16.83
C ILE A 805 -22.04 -27.82 17.51
N GLY A 806 -20.72 -28.03 17.29
CA GLY A 806 -19.68 -27.16 17.85
C GLY A 806 -19.79 -25.71 17.36
N LYS A 807 -20.13 -25.49 16.07
CA LYS A 807 -20.41 -24.13 15.55
C LYS A 807 -21.68 -23.51 16.12
N LEU A 808 -22.72 -24.31 16.35
CA LEU A 808 -23.97 -23.83 16.94
C LEU A 808 -23.77 -23.40 18.40
N LEU A 809 -23.02 -24.18 19.18
CA LEU A 809 -22.59 -23.83 20.54
C LEU A 809 -21.71 -22.56 20.53
N GLN A 810 -20.70 -22.49 19.66
CA GLN A 810 -19.82 -21.33 19.54
C GLN A 810 -20.56 -20.03 19.18
N THR A 811 -21.59 -20.12 18.34
CA THR A 811 -22.39 -18.96 17.92
C THR A 811 -23.56 -18.65 18.86
N LYS A 812 -23.68 -19.37 19.99
CA LYS A 812 -24.78 -19.28 20.95
C LYS A 812 -26.17 -19.46 20.32
N LYS A 813 -26.25 -20.19 19.19
CA LYS A 813 -27.50 -20.55 18.52
C LYS A 813 -28.14 -21.82 19.07
N TYR A 814 -27.42 -22.53 19.92
CA TYR A 814 -27.85 -23.72 20.65
C TYR A 814 -27.30 -23.65 22.08
N SER A 815 -28.11 -24.02 23.07
CA SER A 815 -27.73 -24.07 24.49
C SER A 815 -28.08 -25.44 25.08
N THR A 816 -27.22 -25.97 25.95
CA THR A 816 -27.44 -27.25 26.65
C THR A 816 -28.65 -27.23 27.59
N SER A 817 -29.10 -26.05 28.01
CA SER A 817 -30.33 -25.87 28.80
C SER A 817 -31.61 -26.21 28.02
N ASP A 818 -31.59 -26.19 26.69
CA ASP A 818 -32.76 -26.48 25.85
C ASP A 818 -32.97 -28.00 25.66
N THR A 819 -31.90 -28.79 25.76
CA THR A 819 -31.89 -30.25 25.57
C THR A 819 -32.76 -30.99 26.58
N LEU A 820 -32.74 -30.58 27.86
CA LEU A 820 -33.47 -31.25 28.93
C LEU A 820 -34.93 -30.79 29.07
N LYS A 821 -35.27 -29.58 28.59
CA LYS A 821 -36.66 -29.10 28.55
C LYS A 821 -37.53 -29.95 27.61
N ARG A 822 -36.96 -30.49 26.53
CA ARG A 822 -37.67 -31.37 25.59
C ARG A 822 -37.85 -32.80 26.11
N ARG A 823 -36.94 -33.30 26.96
CA ARG A 823 -37.05 -34.64 27.58
C ARG A 823 -38.03 -34.71 28.76
N ARG A 824 -38.35 -33.60 29.44
CA ARG A 824 -39.38 -33.55 30.49
C ARG A 824 -40.82 -33.44 29.97
N LEU A 825 -41.00 -33.24 28.65
CA LEU A 825 -42.30 -33.09 27.98
C LEU A 825 -42.65 -34.28 27.07
N ALA A 826 -41.85 -35.36 27.10
CA ALA A 826 -42.02 -36.56 26.28
C ALA A 826 -42.20 -37.79 27.17
#